data_AF-A0A1H3BKD7-F1
#
_entry.id   AF-A0A1H3BKD7-F1
#
_cell.length_a   1.000
_cell.length_b   1.000
_cell.length_c   1.000
_cell.angle_alpha   90.00
_cell.angle_beta   90.00
_cell.angle_gamma   90.00
#
_symmetry.space_group_name_H-M   'P 1'
#
loop_
_entity.id
_entity.type
_entity.pdbx_description
1 polymer ?
#
loop_
_entity_poly.entity_id
_entity_poly.type
_entity_poly.pdbx_seq_one_letter_code
_entity_poly.pdbx_strand_id
1 'polypeptide(L)'
;MKLQTIKHITLMFLAFLVISCEQESKNIYEKEALQKIDILEDLMADAKSKSIDITREETVLWFSKEFIKFANWDENNKEAIEQLFGYERYYEDKKKQLAEDLPDFERKKVIEILDKGIADLNKELSGEIKRRPVHKVDWQNAKAGDDMFVSNGKPSFPYDYFSKTVGQPLTNTDVYNDHLGALYHGGENLYPVDHDRAINSFLLKEDGTFDEELMKELTSIPDTNIGFLIYWSMGIPEWVEAKEPEIRKGRSLFTGFDIDNPLARDVWGKIIRRTGELTKGKKVTELGYIFANEPHWYSEKDHWTYNYKEMNGISSYTKNKFKNWLKKTYNGNIKKLNSNWSSSYANFDAIEIEIPIDIALRGTPKWYDWNRYHMDRTTEWFKFNQDELHSVNPEADTHIKLFPRTFYEDSRSHGMDFEALTELTTMIGHDAKALGGPSIRSHINSDWNKQYAYKWDGMAILHDFLESVGPNKINVNSESHFLSSGMWREMDPRTSYIRNVYWLSTLMGMDANMGWFWARDPDGSPEDRLEGELNFFDPGLGGAYAGSNNMQPHIANEVTQVMFDLNTFSEEIIALRKQARPLRFFYSEASAINTPNYMTETGKLYKSLFFEGFPLGFATKNIIKKQNNSTWNTIIVYKTKYVTDAEFNTLQSYLNNGGTVILDSSESLSMNEYGKKRAKKLTAGKGKLIALNNADKNEIKKVALAEVADLMPEIIVESTNGKEFKTTISRVVKQENGSYLVNILNVGHDKTKVKLSSRSGTQITIKNLLTSNTVNTEFDLASEGVLLLEVITK
;
A
#
# COMPACT_ATOMS: atom_id res chain seq x y z
N MET A 1 -14.02 -5.71 -88.95
CA MET A 1 -13.42 -7.07 -88.97
C MET A 1 -13.65 -7.64 -87.58
N LYS A 2 -14.65 -8.51 -87.44
CA LYS A 2 -14.46 -9.93 -87.05
C LYS A 2 -13.76 -10.09 -85.69
N LEU A 3 -14.24 -10.86 -84.73
CA LEU A 3 -15.41 -11.70 -84.53
C LEU A 3 -15.07 -12.44 -83.20
N GLN A 4 -16.05 -12.68 -82.33
CA GLN A 4 -16.21 -13.94 -81.57
C GLN A 4 -15.11 -14.32 -80.54
N THR A 5 -15.37 -14.88 -79.34
CA THR A 5 -16.49 -15.68 -78.81
C THR A 5 -16.17 -15.96 -77.32
N ILE A 6 -17.12 -15.74 -76.37
CA ILE A 6 -17.90 -16.78 -75.62
C ILE A 6 -17.15 -17.41 -74.43
N LYS A 7 -17.69 -17.71 -73.24
CA LYS A 7 -18.96 -17.46 -72.49
C LYS A 7 -18.80 -18.15 -71.11
N HIS A 8 -19.70 -17.78 -70.19
CA HIS A 8 -20.14 -18.46 -68.93
C HIS A 8 -19.25 -18.13 -67.72
N ILE A 9 -19.75 -17.68 -66.56
CA ILE A 9 -21.03 -17.93 -65.88
C ILE A 9 -21.47 -16.67 -65.12
N THR A 10 -22.70 -16.24 -65.36
CA THR A 10 -23.49 -15.36 -64.49
C THR A 10 -24.31 -16.22 -63.54
N LEU A 11 -24.61 -15.71 -62.34
CA LEU A 11 -25.37 -16.30 -61.21
C LEU A 11 -24.55 -17.09 -60.17
N MET A 12 -23.90 -16.37 -59.26
CA MET A 12 -23.86 -16.73 -57.82
C MET A 12 -23.49 -15.51 -56.95
N PHE A 13 -24.03 -14.34 -57.28
CA PHE A 13 -23.80 -13.09 -56.54
C PHE A 13 -25.13 -12.57 -55.99
N LEU A 14 -25.80 -13.35 -55.14
CA LEU A 14 -26.90 -12.86 -54.30
C LEU A 14 -27.29 -13.92 -53.25
N ALA A 15 -26.39 -14.25 -52.33
CA ALA A 15 -26.67 -14.89 -51.02
C ALA A 15 -25.37 -15.15 -50.26
N PHE A 16 -24.64 -14.09 -49.91
CA PHE A 16 -23.85 -14.11 -48.67
C PHE A 16 -24.53 -13.11 -47.73
N LEU A 17 -25.76 -13.46 -47.37
CA LEU A 17 -26.28 -13.11 -46.05
C LEU A 17 -25.26 -13.68 -45.06
N VAL A 18 -24.68 -12.78 -44.27
CA VAL A 18 -23.91 -13.11 -43.08
C VAL A 18 -24.84 -13.91 -42.18
N ILE A 19 -24.84 -15.23 -42.36
CA ILE A 19 -25.19 -16.15 -41.29
C ILE A 19 -23.94 -16.13 -40.41
N SER A 20 -23.88 -15.12 -39.54
CA SER A 20 -23.19 -15.31 -38.28
C SER A 20 -23.94 -16.46 -37.62
N CYS A 21 -23.39 -17.67 -37.70
CA CYS A 21 -23.79 -18.71 -36.79
C CYS A 21 -23.40 -18.19 -35.41
N GLU A 22 -24.32 -17.51 -34.74
CA GLU A 22 -24.34 -17.47 -33.29
C GLU A 22 -24.32 -18.93 -32.85
N GLN A 23 -23.14 -19.38 -32.44
CA GLN A 23 -23.01 -20.63 -31.74
C GLN A 23 -23.67 -20.37 -30.39
N GLU A 24 -24.98 -20.62 -30.31
CA GLU A 24 -25.77 -20.40 -29.10
C GLU A 24 -25.05 -21.08 -27.93
N SER A 25 -24.60 -20.30 -26.94
CA SER A 25 -23.85 -20.86 -25.81
C SER A 25 -24.70 -21.94 -25.15
N LYS A 26 -24.08 -23.10 -24.92
CA LYS A 26 -24.73 -24.22 -24.25
C LYS A 26 -24.78 -24.04 -22.74
N ASN A 27 -23.98 -23.14 -22.17
CA ASN A 27 -23.95 -22.88 -20.74
C ASN A 27 -25.08 -21.90 -20.36
N ILE A 28 -25.89 -22.28 -19.36
CA ILE A 28 -27.06 -21.49 -18.95
C ILE A 28 -26.68 -20.12 -18.37
N TYR A 29 -25.55 -20.03 -17.65
CA TYR A 29 -25.11 -18.79 -17.02
C TYR A 29 -24.48 -17.85 -18.04
N GLU A 30 -23.75 -18.37 -19.02
CA GLU A 30 -23.25 -17.55 -20.12
C GLU A 30 -24.40 -16.96 -20.94
N LYS A 31 -25.43 -17.76 -21.27
CA LYS A 31 -26.63 -17.26 -21.95
C LYS A 31 -27.34 -16.17 -21.15
N GLU A 32 -27.52 -16.35 -19.84
CA GLU A 32 -28.12 -15.34 -18.98
C GLU A 32 -27.26 -14.06 -18.90
N ALA A 33 -25.94 -14.20 -18.78
CA ALA A 33 -25.02 -13.07 -18.76
C ALA A 33 -25.08 -12.25 -20.06
N LEU A 34 -25.10 -12.92 -21.22
CA LEU A 34 -25.24 -12.27 -22.53
C LEU A 34 -26.58 -11.52 -22.65
N GLN A 35 -27.68 -12.11 -22.20
CA GLN A 35 -28.99 -11.42 -22.17
C GLN A 35 -28.98 -10.17 -21.29
N LYS A 36 -28.31 -10.22 -20.13
CA LYS A 36 -28.18 -9.05 -19.23
C LYS A 36 -27.24 -7.99 -19.80
N ILE A 37 -26.22 -8.39 -20.56
CA ILE A 37 -25.38 -7.46 -21.33
C ILE A 37 -26.25 -6.66 -22.31
N ASP A 38 -27.11 -7.33 -23.10
CA ASP A 38 -28.01 -6.65 -24.04
C ASP A 38 -28.93 -5.65 -23.32
N ILE A 39 -29.51 -6.05 -22.19
CA ILE A 39 -30.36 -5.18 -21.35
C ILE A 39 -29.59 -3.95 -20.88
N LEU A 40 -28.35 -4.13 -20.40
CA LEU A 40 -27.53 -3.02 -19.92
C LEU A 40 -27.16 -2.06 -21.05
N GLU A 41 -26.79 -2.59 -22.22
CA GLU A 41 -26.47 -1.78 -23.40
C GLU A 41 -27.66 -0.92 -23.87
N ASP A 42 -28.88 -1.48 -23.87
CA ASP A 42 -30.11 -0.75 -24.17
C ASP A 42 -30.38 0.38 -23.16
N LEU A 43 -30.21 0.10 -21.86
CA LEU A 43 -30.35 1.11 -20.81
C LEU A 43 -29.29 2.21 -20.91
N MET A 44 -28.04 1.85 -21.23
CA MET A 44 -26.96 2.80 -21.46
C MET A 44 -27.26 3.71 -22.66
N ALA A 45 -27.88 3.19 -23.72
CA ALA A 45 -28.32 4.00 -24.86
C ALA A 45 -29.41 5.02 -24.46
N ASP A 46 -30.41 4.61 -23.66
CA ASP A 46 -31.42 5.52 -23.12
C ASP A 46 -30.80 6.59 -22.22
N ALA A 47 -29.92 6.20 -21.29
CA ALA A 47 -29.21 7.10 -20.38
C ALA A 47 -28.37 8.13 -21.16
N LYS A 48 -27.63 7.70 -22.18
CA LYS A 48 -26.86 8.60 -23.05
C LYS A 48 -27.74 9.58 -23.79
N SER A 49 -28.92 9.16 -24.26
CA SER A 49 -29.91 10.05 -24.90
C SER A 49 -30.41 11.14 -23.94
N LYS A 50 -30.38 10.88 -22.64
CA LYS A 50 -30.74 11.79 -21.55
C LYS A 50 -29.55 12.53 -20.94
N SER A 51 -28.35 12.44 -21.55
CA SER A 51 -27.11 13.05 -21.04
C SER A 51 -26.73 12.59 -19.62
N ILE A 52 -27.09 11.37 -19.25
CA ILE A 52 -26.64 10.71 -18.02
C ILE A 52 -25.26 10.08 -18.29
N ASP A 53 -24.32 10.28 -17.37
CA ASP A 53 -23.01 9.64 -17.42
C ASP A 53 -23.13 8.13 -17.19
N ILE A 54 -22.61 7.34 -18.13
CA ILE A 54 -22.65 5.86 -18.15
C ILE A 54 -21.28 5.22 -17.91
N THR A 55 -20.26 6.00 -17.56
CA THR A 55 -18.88 5.53 -17.39
C THR A 55 -18.77 4.34 -16.42
N ARG A 56 -19.59 4.33 -15.36
CA ARG A 56 -19.64 3.23 -14.39
C ARG A 56 -20.15 1.94 -15.03
N GLU A 57 -21.20 2.04 -15.86
CA GLU A 57 -21.80 0.92 -16.56
C GLU A 57 -20.92 0.42 -17.73
N GLU A 58 -20.17 1.29 -18.40
CA GLU A 58 -19.14 0.90 -19.38
C GLU A 58 -18.12 -0.06 -18.76
N THR A 59 -17.73 0.18 -17.50
CA THR A 59 -16.81 -0.69 -16.76
C THR A 59 -17.44 -2.02 -16.38
N VAL A 60 -18.71 -2.02 -15.94
CA VAL A 60 -19.45 -3.27 -15.69
C VAL A 60 -19.47 -4.10 -16.96
N LEU A 61 -19.85 -3.50 -18.09
CA LEU A 61 -19.92 -4.15 -19.39
C LEU A 61 -18.56 -4.72 -19.83
N TRP A 62 -17.48 -3.95 -19.65
CA TRP A 62 -16.12 -4.38 -20.00
C TRP A 62 -15.72 -5.62 -19.20
N PHE A 63 -15.81 -5.58 -17.86
CA PHE A 63 -15.48 -6.73 -17.04
C PHE A 63 -16.40 -7.94 -17.28
N SER A 64 -17.68 -7.72 -17.56
CA SER A 64 -18.59 -8.80 -17.93
C SER A 64 -18.13 -9.53 -19.20
N LYS A 65 -17.73 -8.80 -20.24
CA LYS A 65 -17.24 -9.39 -21.49
C LYS A 65 -15.90 -10.11 -21.29
N GLU A 66 -14.98 -9.49 -20.57
CA GLU A 66 -13.65 -10.07 -20.29
C GLU A 66 -13.75 -11.34 -19.45
N PHE A 67 -14.53 -11.35 -18.37
CA PHE A 67 -14.64 -12.53 -17.53
C PHE A 67 -15.51 -13.65 -18.12
N ILE A 68 -16.41 -13.37 -19.06
CA ILE A 68 -17.03 -14.44 -19.88
C ILE A 68 -15.96 -15.12 -20.73
N LYS A 69 -15.08 -14.34 -21.37
CA LYS A 69 -13.94 -14.86 -22.14
C LYS A 69 -12.99 -15.66 -21.23
N PHE A 70 -12.67 -15.17 -20.04
CA PHE A 70 -11.81 -15.88 -19.09
C PHE A 70 -12.44 -17.18 -18.58
N ALA A 71 -13.74 -17.16 -18.25
CA ALA A 71 -14.46 -18.37 -17.87
C ALA A 71 -14.45 -19.42 -19.00
N ASN A 72 -14.59 -18.97 -20.24
CA ASN A 72 -14.49 -19.85 -21.41
C ASN A 72 -13.07 -20.42 -21.58
N TRP A 73 -12.03 -19.64 -21.29
CA TRP A 73 -10.65 -20.14 -21.26
C TRP A 73 -10.46 -21.18 -20.15
N ASP A 74 -10.91 -20.88 -18.93
CA ASP A 74 -10.79 -21.76 -17.76
C ASP A 74 -11.50 -23.10 -17.97
N GLU A 75 -12.71 -23.08 -18.56
CA GLU A 75 -13.48 -24.27 -18.90
C GLU A 75 -12.74 -25.18 -19.90
N ASN A 76 -11.99 -24.59 -20.82
CA ASN A 76 -11.21 -25.29 -21.82
C ASN A 76 -9.80 -25.71 -21.34
N ASN A 77 -9.32 -25.15 -20.22
CA ASN A 77 -7.97 -25.35 -19.69
C ASN A 77 -7.97 -25.84 -18.23
N LYS A 78 -8.92 -26.70 -17.87
CA LYS A 78 -9.12 -27.20 -16.49
C LYS A 78 -7.87 -27.78 -15.84
N GLU A 79 -7.01 -28.45 -16.59
CA GLU A 79 -5.77 -29.02 -16.06
C GLU A 79 -4.80 -27.93 -15.56
N ALA A 80 -4.69 -26.81 -16.29
CA ALA A 80 -3.87 -25.67 -15.88
C ALA A 80 -4.46 -25.00 -14.62
N ILE A 81 -5.78 -24.83 -14.58
CA ILE A 81 -6.47 -24.27 -13.40
C ILE A 81 -6.31 -25.18 -12.18
N GLU A 82 -6.41 -26.50 -12.33
CA GLU A 82 -6.16 -27.46 -11.24
C GLU A 82 -4.73 -27.30 -10.69
N GLN A 83 -3.74 -27.12 -11.57
CA GLN A 83 -2.35 -26.89 -11.15
C GLN A 83 -2.20 -25.58 -10.36
N LEU A 84 -2.80 -24.48 -10.84
CA LEU A 84 -2.78 -23.18 -10.16
C LEU A 84 -3.37 -23.25 -8.75
N PHE A 85 -4.51 -23.92 -8.57
CA PHE A 85 -5.05 -24.19 -7.23
C PHE A 85 -4.16 -25.11 -6.40
N GLY A 86 -3.39 -25.99 -7.03
CA GLY A 86 -2.42 -26.87 -6.37
C GLY A 86 -1.20 -26.15 -5.80
N TYR A 87 -0.80 -25.00 -6.36
CA TYR A 87 0.36 -24.22 -5.86
C TYR A 87 0.05 -23.42 -4.59
N GLU A 88 -1.22 -23.12 -4.32
CA GLU A 88 -1.65 -22.53 -3.05
C GLU A 88 -2.13 -23.65 -2.10
N ARG A 89 -1.29 -23.95 -1.09
CA ARG A 89 -1.55 -25.02 -0.11
C ARG A 89 -2.94 -24.94 0.53
N TYR A 90 -3.50 -23.74 0.70
CA TYR A 90 -4.85 -23.57 1.26
C TYR A 90 -5.95 -24.19 0.37
N TYR A 91 -5.75 -24.27 -0.94
CA TYR A 91 -6.70 -24.83 -1.91
C TYR A 91 -6.33 -26.21 -2.45
N GLU A 92 -5.10 -26.67 -2.19
CA GLU A 92 -4.55 -27.94 -2.71
C GLU A 92 -5.52 -29.13 -2.56
N ASP A 93 -6.14 -29.30 -1.39
CA ASP A 93 -7.07 -30.41 -1.10
C ASP A 93 -8.36 -30.35 -1.95
N LYS A 94 -8.72 -29.17 -2.46
CA LYS A 94 -9.95 -28.92 -3.23
C LYS A 94 -9.68 -28.54 -4.69
N LYS A 95 -8.43 -28.57 -5.15
CA LYS A 95 -8.02 -28.04 -6.45
C LYS A 95 -8.85 -28.54 -7.64
N LYS A 96 -9.21 -29.83 -7.65
CA LYS A 96 -10.06 -30.44 -8.68
C LYS A 96 -11.46 -29.88 -8.70
N GLN A 97 -12.06 -29.77 -7.52
CA GLN A 97 -13.40 -29.21 -7.38
C GLN A 97 -13.40 -27.73 -7.78
N LEU A 98 -12.44 -26.95 -7.28
CA LEU A 98 -12.35 -25.52 -7.55
C LEU A 98 -12.09 -25.23 -9.03
N ALA A 99 -11.27 -26.04 -9.72
CA ALA A 99 -11.06 -25.92 -11.16
C ALA A 99 -12.33 -26.24 -11.97
N GLU A 100 -13.12 -27.23 -11.54
CA GLU A 100 -14.40 -27.56 -12.19
C GLU A 100 -15.45 -26.47 -11.96
N ASP A 101 -15.50 -25.90 -10.75
CA ASP A 101 -16.51 -24.91 -10.34
C ASP A 101 -16.20 -23.49 -10.85
N LEU A 102 -14.93 -23.17 -11.19
CA LEU A 102 -14.46 -21.82 -11.50
C LEU A 102 -15.20 -21.13 -12.66
N PRO A 103 -15.36 -21.74 -13.86
CA PRO A 103 -16.01 -21.05 -14.98
C PRO A 103 -17.44 -20.60 -14.69
N ASP A 104 -18.22 -21.47 -14.04
CA ASP A 104 -19.59 -21.16 -13.65
C ASP A 104 -19.65 -20.18 -12.47
N PHE A 105 -18.67 -20.22 -11.57
CA PHE A 105 -18.51 -19.21 -10.54
C PHE A 105 -18.30 -17.81 -11.16
N GLU A 106 -17.37 -17.67 -12.09
CA GLU A 106 -17.09 -16.40 -12.77
C GLU A 106 -18.33 -15.89 -13.53
N ARG A 107 -19.01 -16.74 -14.30
CA ARG A 107 -20.25 -16.37 -15.02
C ARG A 107 -21.36 -15.90 -14.08
N LYS A 108 -21.54 -16.55 -12.93
CA LYS A 108 -22.50 -16.11 -11.91
C LYS A 108 -22.12 -14.76 -11.32
N LYS A 109 -20.83 -14.52 -11.06
CA LYS A 109 -20.34 -13.22 -10.58
C LYS A 109 -20.45 -12.13 -11.66
N VAL A 110 -20.33 -12.48 -12.93
CA VAL A 110 -20.68 -11.59 -14.06
C VAL A 110 -22.17 -11.21 -14.02
N ILE A 111 -23.07 -12.19 -13.82
CA ILE A 111 -24.50 -11.92 -13.65
C ILE A 111 -24.76 -10.98 -12.47
N GLU A 112 -24.11 -11.20 -11.33
CA GLU A 112 -24.26 -10.35 -10.14
C GLU A 112 -23.87 -8.88 -10.41
N ILE A 113 -22.74 -8.63 -11.10
CA ILE A 113 -22.34 -7.25 -11.42
C ILE A 113 -23.28 -6.60 -12.45
N LEU A 114 -23.80 -7.37 -13.41
CA LEU A 114 -24.76 -6.88 -14.40
C LEU A 114 -26.08 -6.50 -13.73
N ASP A 115 -26.60 -7.36 -12.85
CA ASP A 115 -27.83 -7.08 -12.11
C ASP A 115 -27.72 -5.82 -11.25
N LYS A 116 -26.58 -5.65 -10.58
CA LYS A 116 -26.29 -4.43 -9.84
C LYS A 116 -26.21 -3.20 -10.75
N GLY A 117 -25.47 -3.28 -11.86
CA GLY A 117 -25.32 -2.18 -12.82
C GLY A 117 -26.66 -1.76 -13.44
N ILE A 118 -27.47 -2.73 -13.86
CA ILE A 118 -28.83 -2.52 -14.38
C ILE A 118 -29.70 -1.84 -13.32
N ALA A 119 -29.68 -2.32 -12.08
CA ALA A 119 -30.48 -1.74 -11.00
C ALA A 119 -30.07 -0.30 -10.68
N ASP A 120 -28.77 -0.01 -10.61
CA ASP A 120 -28.27 1.33 -10.30
C ASP A 120 -28.53 2.32 -11.45
N LEU A 121 -28.37 1.92 -12.72
CA LEU A 121 -28.67 2.77 -13.86
C LEU A 121 -30.17 3.07 -13.98
N ASN A 122 -31.04 2.09 -13.69
CA ASN A 122 -32.49 2.31 -13.65
C ASN A 122 -32.89 3.35 -12.58
N LYS A 123 -32.23 3.37 -11.42
CA LYS A 123 -32.47 4.39 -10.39
C LYS A 123 -32.04 5.78 -10.84
N GLU A 124 -30.95 5.89 -11.59
CA GLU A 124 -30.52 7.18 -12.17
C GLU A 124 -31.50 7.64 -13.25
N LEU A 125 -31.93 6.74 -14.14
CA LEU A 125 -32.91 7.02 -15.21
C LEU A 125 -34.27 7.46 -14.67
N SER A 126 -34.71 6.91 -13.53
CA SER A 126 -35.95 7.29 -12.88
C SER A 126 -35.83 8.55 -12.00
N GLY A 127 -34.61 8.99 -11.71
CA GLY A 127 -34.32 10.11 -10.80
C GLY A 127 -34.42 9.75 -9.31
N GLU A 128 -34.48 8.46 -8.96
CA GLU A 128 -34.41 7.99 -7.56
C GLU A 128 -33.04 8.30 -6.93
N ILE A 129 -31.98 8.26 -7.74
CA ILE A 129 -30.65 8.75 -7.38
C ILE A 129 -30.16 9.73 -8.45
N LYS A 130 -29.19 10.56 -8.07
CA LYS A 130 -28.42 11.37 -9.01
C LYS A 130 -26.93 11.32 -8.69
N ARG A 131 -26.16 10.71 -9.59
CA ARG A 131 -24.70 10.57 -9.50
C ARG A 131 -24.00 11.75 -10.15
N ARG A 132 -22.84 12.13 -9.61
CA ARG A 132 -21.92 13.05 -10.29
C ARG A 132 -21.22 12.29 -11.43
N PRO A 133 -21.00 12.92 -12.61
CA PRO A 133 -20.23 12.31 -13.69
C PRO A 133 -18.85 11.85 -13.21
N VAL A 134 -18.38 10.70 -13.70
CA VAL A 134 -17.06 10.18 -13.35
C VAL A 134 -15.97 11.14 -13.84
N HIS A 135 -15.02 11.45 -12.95
CA HIS A 135 -13.75 12.04 -13.34
C HIS A 135 -12.73 10.94 -13.56
N LYS A 136 -12.48 10.58 -14.83
CA LYS A 136 -11.44 9.61 -15.18
C LYS A 136 -10.04 10.20 -14.96
N VAL A 137 -9.06 9.34 -14.72
CA VAL A 137 -7.65 9.72 -14.77
C VAL A 137 -7.31 10.02 -16.22
N ASP A 138 -6.78 11.20 -16.51
CA ASP A 138 -6.18 11.49 -17.81
C ASP A 138 -4.75 10.96 -17.77
N TRP A 139 -4.57 9.69 -18.08
CA TRP A 139 -3.27 9.00 -17.95
C TRP A 139 -2.13 9.71 -18.69
N GLN A 140 -2.44 10.44 -19.76
CA GLN A 140 -1.43 11.11 -20.59
C GLN A 140 -0.99 12.45 -20.00
N ASN A 141 -1.90 13.16 -19.32
CA ASN A 141 -1.64 14.50 -18.80
C ASN A 141 -1.56 14.56 -17.26
N ALA A 142 -1.95 13.49 -16.55
CA ALA A 142 -1.82 13.39 -15.11
C ALA A 142 -0.36 13.50 -14.69
N LYS A 143 -0.08 14.24 -13.62
CA LYS A 143 1.30 14.52 -13.17
C LYS A 143 1.39 14.58 -11.66
N ALA A 144 2.59 14.39 -11.13
CA ALA A 144 2.87 14.70 -9.74
C ALA A 144 2.74 16.23 -9.51
N GLY A 145 1.92 16.62 -8.55
CA GLY A 145 1.92 17.96 -7.96
C GLY A 145 2.76 17.97 -6.67
N ASP A 146 2.60 19.02 -5.85
CA ASP A 146 3.39 19.15 -4.61
C ASP A 146 3.06 18.06 -3.58
N ASP A 147 1.77 17.79 -3.34
CA ASP A 147 1.27 16.88 -2.30
C ASP A 147 0.17 15.92 -2.81
N MET A 148 -0.07 15.87 -4.12
CA MET A 148 -1.11 15.06 -4.75
C MET A 148 -0.82 14.85 -6.25
N PHE A 149 -1.40 13.82 -6.87
CA PHE A 149 -1.48 13.78 -8.33
C PHE A 149 -2.58 14.71 -8.84
N VAL A 150 -2.33 15.33 -10.01
CA VAL A 150 -3.29 16.26 -10.63
C VAL A 150 -3.64 15.79 -12.03
N SER A 151 -4.95 15.66 -12.30
CA SER A 151 -5.52 15.32 -13.60
C SER A 151 -6.61 16.35 -13.94
N ASN A 152 -6.59 16.93 -15.14
CA ASN A 152 -7.55 17.96 -15.56
C ASN A 152 -7.73 19.12 -14.57
N GLY A 153 -6.64 19.52 -13.90
CA GLY A 153 -6.64 20.62 -12.92
C GLY A 153 -7.25 20.28 -11.56
N LYS A 154 -7.61 19.01 -11.32
CA LYS A 154 -8.16 18.53 -10.05
C LYS A 154 -7.25 17.48 -9.42
N PRO A 155 -7.33 17.27 -8.09
CA PRO A 155 -6.70 16.12 -7.46
C PRO A 155 -7.18 14.82 -8.12
N SER A 156 -6.30 13.85 -8.23
CA SER A 156 -6.61 12.55 -8.82
C SER A 156 -5.92 11.44 -8.04
N PHE A 157 -6.52 10.25 -8.06
CA PHE A 157 -6.00 9.05 -7.44
C PHE A 157 -5.76 7.98 -8.52
N PRO A 158 -4.58 7.95 -9.15
CA PRO A 158 -4.21 6.92 -10.11
C PRO A 158 -4.26 5.52 -9.48
N TYR A 159 -4.69 4.53 -10.26
CA TYR A 159 -4.80 3.15 -9.83
C TYR A 159 -4.38 2.17 -10.92
N ASP A 160 -3.86 1.03 -10.52
CA ASP A 160 -3.52 -0.07 -11.43
C ASP A 160 -3.36 -1.36 -10.63
N TYR A 161 -2.70 -2.36 -11.20
CA TYR A 161 -2.26 -3.60 -10.58
C TYR A 161 -0.74 -3.74 -10.68
N PHE A 162 -0.10 -4.26 -9.64
CA PHE A 162 1.32 -4.57 -9.68
C PHE A 162 1.56 -5.86 -10.48
N SER A 163 2.70 -5.96 -11.18
CA SER A 163 3.00 -7.08 -12.09
C SER A 163 1.87 -7.36 -13.11
N LYS A 164 1.22 -6.29 -13.61
CA LYS A 164 0.12 -6.40 -14.56
C LYS A 164 0.59 -7.05 -15.86
N THR A 165 0.18 -8.30 -16.10
CA THR A 165 0.42 -9.10 -17.33
C THR A 165 1.78 -8.80 -17.96
N VAL A 166 2.82 -9.28 -17.26
CA VAL A 166 4.22 -9.07 -17.64
C VAL A 166 4.46 -9.72 -19.00
N GLY A 167 5.10 -8.98 -19.91
CA GLY A 167 5.31 -9.43 -21.30
C GLY A 167 4.32 -8.87 -22.32
N GLN A 168 3.23 -8.21 -21.89
CA GLN A 168 2.32 -7.52 -22.80
C GLN A 168 2.77 -6.08 -23.08
N PRO A 169 2.69 -5.59 -24.34
CA PRO A 169 3.03 -4.21 -24.67
C PRO A 169 2.20 -3.20 -23.87
N LEU A 170 2.84 -2.14 -23.36
CA LEU A 170 2.12 -1.09 -22.62
C LEU A 170 1.06 -0.36 -23.45
N THR A 171 1.20 -0.39 -24.77
CA THR A 171 0.23 0.18 -25.72
C THR A 171 -0.97 -0.74 -26.00
N ASN A 172 -1.01 -1.94 -25.42
CA ASN A 172 -2.13 -2.86 -25.57
C ASN A 172 -3.34 -2.34 -24.78
N THR A 173 -4.34 -1.80 -25.49
CA THR A 173 -5.54 -1.20 -24.89
C THR A 173 -6.48 -2.22 -24.23
N ASP A 174 -6.31 -3.52 -24.49
CA ASP A 174 -7.05 -4.56 -23.78
C ASP A 174 -6.56 -4.72 -22.33
N VAL A 175 -5.35 -4.24 -22.04
CA VAL A 175 -4.70 -4.31 -20.71
C VAL A 175 -4.58 -2.94 -20.05
N TYR A 176 -4.13 -1.93 -20.80
CA TYR A 176 -3.85 -0.59 -20.30
C TYR A 176 -4.98 0.36 -20.72
N ASN A 177 -6.00 0.45 -19.85
CA ASN A 177 -7.23 1.21 -20.09
C ASN A 177 -7.82 1.75 -18.78
N ASP A 178 -8.93 2.49 -18.86
CA ASP A 178 -9.59 3.06 -17.67
C ASP A 178 -10.17 2.00 -16.73
N HIS A 179 -10.38 0.77 -17.17
CA HIS A 179 -10.99 -0.28 -16.37
C HIS A 179 -9.96 -0.97 -15.48
N LEU A 180 -8.81 -1.34 -16.04
CA LEU A 180 -7.71 -1.96 -15.29
C LEU A 180 -6.66 -0.97 -14.75
N GLY A 181 -6.75 0.30 -15.15
CA GLY A 181 -5.66 1.25 -14.98
C GLY A 181 -4.72 1.23 -16.18
N ALA A 182 -4.00 2.34 -16.39
CA ALA A 182 -3.09 2.49 -17.52
C ALA A 182 -1.76 3.15 -17.11
N LEU A 183 -1.23 2.77 -15.96
CA LEU A 183 0.12 3.12 -15.53
C LEU A 183 1.15 2.38 -16.38
N TYR A 184 2.12 3.11 -16.91
CA TYR A 184 3.23 2.51 -17.65
C TYR A 184 4.38 2.11 -16.70
N HIS A 185 5.10 1.05 -17.06
CA HIS A 185 6.19 0.50 -16.27
C HIS A 185 7.13 -0.38 -17.11
N GLY A 186 8.31 -0.71 -16.59
CA GLY A 186 9.28 -1.60 -17.26
C GLY A 186 8.93 -3.10 -17.17
N GLY A 187 7.68 -3.45 -17.45
CA GLY A 187 7.14 -4.83 -17.36
C GLY A 187 6.62 -5.38 -18.70
N GLU A 188 6.83 -4.68 -19.81
CA GLU A 188 6.31 -5.07 -21.12
C GLU A 188 7.08 -6.21 -21.81
N ASN A 189 8.19 -6.65 -21.21
CA ASN A 189 8.97 -7.79 -21.68
C ASN A 189 8.86 -8.94 -20.66
N LEU A 190 9.16 -10.15 -21.13
CA LEU A 190 9.37 -11.30 -20.26
C LEU A 190 10.82 -11.34 -19.82
N TYR A 191 11.02 -11.24 -18.52
CA TYR A 191 12.33 -11.19 -17.90
C TYR A 191 12.64 -12.51 -17.19
N PRO A 192 13.91 -12.92 -17.14
CA PRO A 192 14.34 -13.96 -16.21
C PRO A 192 14.14 -13.52 -14.75
N VAL A 193 13.83 -14.49 -13.88
CA VAL A 193 13.40 -14.25 -12.49
C VAL A 193 14.40 -13.43 -11.66
N ASP A 194 15.72 -13.60 -11.88
CA ASP A 194 16.76 -12.89 -11.14
C ASP A 194 16.94 -11.42 -11.59
N HIS A 195 16.34 -11.03 -12.71
CA HIS A 195 16.36 -9.67 -13.24
C HIS A 195 15.03 -9.26 -13.88
N ASP A 196 13.94 -9.52 -13.14
CA ASP A 196 12.53 -9.44 -13.56
C ASP A 196 12.01 -8.03 -13.95
N ARG A 197 12.85 -7.05 -14.27
CA ARG A 197 12.44 -5.69 -14.68
C ARG A 197 13.49 -5.04 -15.58
N ALA A 198 13.06 -4.05 -16.35
CA ALA A 198 13.91 -3.24 -17.24
C ALA A 198 15.12 -2.57 -16.56
N ILE A 199 15.10 -2.35 -15.23
CA ILE A 199 16.26 -1.84 -14.49
C ILE A 199 16.74 -2.91 -13.51
N ASN A 200 17.88 -3.51 -13.84
CA ASN A 200 18.47 -4.62 -13.10
C ASN A 200 20.01 -4.57 -13.18
N SER A 201 20.69 -5.42 -12.40
CA SER A 201 22.15 -5.44 -12.29
C SER A 201 22.88 -6.02 -13.52
N PHE A 202 22.18 -6.69 -14.43
CA PHE A 202 22.76 -7.35 -15.62
C PHE A 202 22.92 -6.39 -16.80
N LEU A 203 22.41 -5.17 -16.68
CA LEU A 203 22.65 -4.09 -17.64
C LEU A 203 24.13 -3.73 -17.79
N LEU A 204 24.98 -4.04 -16.80
CA LEU A 204 26.40 -3.71 -16.80
C LEU A 204 27.29 -4.95 -17.04
N LYS A 205 28.15 -4.85 -18.05
CA LYS A 205 29.15 -5.87 -18.41
C LYS A 205 30.40 -5.75 -17.55
N GLU A 206 31.18 -6.81 -17.53
CA GLU A 206 32.41 -6.90 -16.74
C GLU A 206 33.45 -5.81 -17.09
N ASP A 207 33.51 -5.39 -18.36
CA ASP A 207 34.40 -4.34 -18.86
C ASP A 207 33.92 -2.91 -18.53
N GLY A 208 32.77 -2.79 -17.86
CA GLY A 208 32.14 -1.53 -17.47
C GLY A 208 31.28 -0.89 -18.56
N THR A 209 31.09 -1.53 -19.72
CA THR A 209 30.15 -1.10 -20.75
C THR A 209 28.72 -1.59 -20.44
N PHE A 210 27.72 -0.96 -21.05
CA PHE A 210 26.32 -1.39 -20.91
C PHE A 210 25.95 -2.43 -21.96
N ASP A 211 25.04 -3.34 -21.61
CA ASP A 211 24.41 -4.21 -22.60
C ASP A 211 23.33 -3.44 -23.37
N GLU A 212 23.68 -2.99 -24.57
CA GLU A 212 22.77 -2.18 -25.39
C GLU A 212 21.49 -2.92 -25.81
N GLU A 213 21.45 -4.26 -25.84
CA GLU A 213 20.21 -5.00 -26.11
C GLU A 213 19.30 -4.97 -24.89
N LEU A 214 19.82 -5.26 -23.69
CA LEU A 214 19.02 -5.15 -22.46
C LEU A 214 18.59 -3.69 -22.19
N MET A 215 19.44 -2.72 -22.51
CA MET A 215 19.09 -1.30 -22.39
C MET A 215 17.91 -0.88 -23.29
N LYS A 216 17.60 -1.63 -24.37
CA LYS A 216 16.39 -1.38 -25.17
C LYS A 216 15.13 -1.60 -24.36
N GLU A 217 15.11 -2.56 -23.45
CA GLU A 217 13.94 -2.85 -22.60
C GLU A 217 13.54 -1.66 -21.72
N LEU A 218 14.47 -0.76 -21.40
CA LEU A 218 14.21 0.51 -20.72
C LEU A 218 13.88 1.65 -21.70
N THR A 219 14.64 1.73 -22.80
CA THR A 219 14.53 2.89 -23.72
C THR A 219 13.34 2.79 -24.66
N SER A 220 12.81 1.59 -24.91
CA SER A 220 11.61 1.34 -25.71
C SER A 220 10.33 1.66 -24.98
N ILE A 221 10.36 1.76 -23.64
CA ILE A 221 9.19 2.07 -22.82
C ILE A 221 8.50 3.32 -23.37
N PRO A 222 7.24 3.21 -23.83
CA PRO A 222 6.49 4.32 -24.36
C PRO A 222 6.38 5.48 -23.37
N ASP A 223 6.46 6.71 -23.89
CA ASP A 223 6.53 7.93 -23.08
C ASP A 223 5.20 8.69 -23.02
N THR A 224 4.07 7.98 -23.11
CA THR A 224 2.75 8.62 -23.25
C THR A 224 1.94 8.66 -21.98
N ASN A 225 2.03 7.67 -21.10
CA ASN A 225 1.23 7.60 -19.88
C ASN A 225 2.09 7.78 -18.64
N ILE A 226 1.46 8.35 -17.61
CA ILE A 226 2.00 8.42 -16.26
C ILE A 226 2.37 7.00 -15.79
N GLY A 227 3.47 6.85 -15.07
CA GLY A 227 3.99 5.53 -14.73
C GLY A 227 5.13 5.58 -13.72
N PHE A 228 5.72 4.42 -13.46
CA PHE A 228 6.85 4.26 -12.54
C PHE A 228 7.93 3.34 -13.12
N LEU A 229 9.14 3.45 -12.59
CA LEU A 229 10.23 2.50 -12.83
C LEU A 229 10.71 1.90 -11.52
N ILE A 230 11.12 0.63 -11.53
CA ILE A 230 11.57 -0.07 -10.33
C ILE A 230 12.97 -0.66 -10.54
N TYR A 231 13.82 -0.53 -9.52
CA TYR A 231 15.15 -1.13 -9.49
C TYR A 231 15.06 -2.54 -8.91
N TRP A 232 15.18 -3.54 -9.78
CA TRP A 232 15.09 -4.94 -9.39
C TRP A 232 16.42 -5.46 -8.84
N SER A 233 16.52 -5.54 -7.51
CA SER A 233 17.77 -5.79 -6.79
C SER A 233 17.97 -7.26 -6.37
N MET A 234 17.21 -8.22 -6.91
CA MET A 234 17.29 -9.63 -6.50
C MET A 234 18.53 -10.36 -7.04
N GLY A 235 18.96 -10.07 -8.27
CA GLY A 235 20.12 -10.70 -8.91
C GLY A 235 21.40 -9.87 -8.84
N ILE A 236 22.55 -10.54 -9.04
CA ILE A 236 23.84 -9.91 -9.34
C ILE A 236 24.52 -10.79 -10.41
N PRO A 237 25.22 -10.21 -11.41
CA PRO A 237 25.86 -11.01 -12.46
C PRO A 237 26.96 -11.93 -11.94
N GLU A 238 27.14 -13.08 -12.60
CA GLU A 238 28.16 -14.07 -12.23
C GLU A 238 29.58 -13.48 -12.21
N TRP A 239 29.90 -12.54 -13.10
CA TRP A 239 31.21 -11.90 -13.14
C TRP A 239 31.48 -11.08 -11.86
N VAL A 240 30.44 -10.52 -11.24
CA VAL A 240 30.54 -9.81 -9.96
C VAL A 240 30.86 -10.81 -8.85
N GLU A 241 30.18 -11.96 -8.83
CA GLU A 241 30.43 -13.01 -7.85
C GLU A 241 31.84 -13.60 -7.97
N ALA A 242 32.31 -13.79 -9.20
CA ALA A 242 33.67 -14.28 -9.47
C ALA A 242 34.75 -13.30 -8.97
N LYS A 243 34.51 -11.99 -9.08
CA LYS A 243 35.44 -10.95 -8.60
C LYS A 243 35.35 -10.70 -7.11
N GLU A 244 34.17 -10.85 -6.52
CA GLU A 244 33.90 -10.53 -5.14
C GLU A 244 33.16 -11.68 -4.44
N PRO A 245 33.92 -12.64 -3.87
CA PRO A 245 33.35 -13.83 -3.25
C PRO A 245 32.46 -13.57 -2.03
N GLU A 246 32.53 -12.38 -1.41
CA GLU A 246 31.67 -12.00 -0.29
C GLU A 246 30.39 -11.26 -0.72
N ILE A 247 30.15 -11.04 -2.02
CA ILE A 247 29.03 -10.24 -2.54
C ILE A 247 27.66 -10.72 -2.04
N ARG A 248 27.49 -12.02 -1.75
CA ARG A 248 26.23 -12.59 -1.24
C ARG A 248 26.17 -12.66 0.30
N LYS A 249 27.20 -12.25 1.04
CA LYS A 249 27.21 -12.29 2.52
C LYS A 249 26.61 -11.02 3.11
N GLY A 250 25.45 -11.12 3.75
CA GLY A 250 24.67 -9.97 4.23
C GLY A 250 23.58 -9.51 3.26
N ARG A 251 23.23 -10.39 2.30
CA ARG A 251 22.07 -10.25 1.42
C ARG A 251 20.75 -10.39 2.16
N SER A 252 19.66 -10.07 1.46
CA SER A 252 18.30 -10.42 1.81
C SER A 252 17.57 -11.21 0.72
N LEU A 253 16.29 -11.51 0.96
CA LEU A 253 15.40 -12.12 -0.02
C LEU A 253 15.27 -11.24 -1.28
N PHE A 254 14.88 -9.97 -1.12
CA PHE A 254 14.63 -9.04 -2.24
C PHE A 254 15.80 -8.12 -2.61
N THR A 255 16.89 -8.15 -1.85
CA THR A 255 18.18 -7.55 -2.23
C THR A 255 19.27 -8.61 -2.16
N GLY A 256 19.58 -9.22 -3.30
CA GLY A 256 20.35 -10.45 -3.35
C GLY A 256 21.84 -10.33 -3.04
N PHE A 257 22.35 -9.14 -2.74
CA PHE A 257 23.77 -8.87 -2.50
C PHE A 257 23.97 -8.03 -1.23
N ASP A 258 25.21 -7.91 -0.79
CA ASP A 258 25.60 -7.04 0.31
C ASP A 258 25.64 -5.57 -0.11
N ILE A 259 24.75 -4.76 0.46
CA ILE A 259 24.66 -3.32 0.22
C ILE A 259 25.88 -2.52 0.72
N ASP A 260 26.74 -3.13 1.54
CA ASP A 260 28.02 -2.53 1.96
C ASP A 260 29.20 -2.86 1.05
N ASN A 261 29.00 -3.74 0.07
CA ASN A 261 30.05 -4.16 -0.84
C ASN A 261 30.43 -3.05 -1.84
N PRO A 262 31.72 -2.68 -1.95
CA PRO A 262 32.16 -1.63 -2.88
C PRO A 262 31.88 -1.95 -4.34
N LEU A 263 31.99 -3.22 -4.76
CA LEU A 263 31.72 -3.61 -6.14
C LEU A 263 30.21 -3.56 -6.43
N ALA A 264 29.35 -3.95 -5.48
CA ALA A 264 27.90 -3.75 -5.63
C ALA A 264 27.56 -2.27 -5.84
N ARG A 265 28.17 -1.38 -5.05
CA ARG A 265 27.98 0.07 -5.17
C ARG A 265 28.50 0.62 -6.49
N ASP A 266 29.67 0.18 -6.97
CA ASP A 266 30.17 0.61 -8.28
C ASP A 266 29.21 0.20 -9.42
N VAL A 267 28.75 -1.06 -9.41
CA VAL A 267 27.81 -1.60 -10.40
C VAL A 267 26.50 -0.82 -10.39
N TRP A 268 25.85 -0.73 -9.22
CA TRP A 268 24.57 -0.03 -9.11
C TRP A 268 24.69 1.47 -9.33
N GLY A 269 25.77 2.12 -8.87
CA GLY A 269 25.96 3.55 -9.13
C GLY A 269 26.02 3.87 -10.62
N LYS A 270 26.73 3.04 -11.41
CA LYS A 270 26.75 3.19 -12.88
C LYS A 270 25.36 3.00 -13.50
N ILE A 271 24.63 1.96 -13.09
CA ILE A 271 23.29 1.66 -13.59
C ILE A 271 22.30 2.77 -13.24
N ILE A 272 22.27 3.21 -11.99
CA ILE A 272 21.37 4.26 -11.51
C ILE A 272 21.60 5.56 -12.27
N ARG A 273 22.86 5.99 -12.43
CA ARG A 273 23.18 7.18 -13.25
C ARG A 273 22.74 6.98 -14.70
N ARG A 274 23.10 5.86 -15.33
CA ARG A 274 22.79 5.67 -16.75
C ARG A 274 21.28 5.60 -17.02
N THR A 275 20.54 4.88 -16.20
CA THR A 275 19.09 4.77 -16.32
C THR A 275 18.40 6.10 -16.02
N GLY A 276 18.88 6.84 -15.01
CA GLY A 276 18.42 8.21 -14.70
C GLY A 276 18.63 9.20 -15.85
N GLU A 277 19.78 9.16 -16.53
CA GLU A 277 20.04 9.97 -17.73
C GLU A 277 19.05 9.68 -18.87
N LEU A 278 18.81 8.39 -19.13
CA LEU A 278 18.00 7.94 -20.28
C LEU A 278 16.50 8.15 -20.10
N THR A 279 16.04 8.30 -18.86
CA THR A 279 14.62 8.41 -18.52
C THR A 279 14.26 9.80 -17.99
N LYS A 280 15.20 10.75 -18.02
CA LYS A 280 14.98 12.13 -17.57
C LYS A 280 13.84 12.80 -18.34
N GLY A 281 12.84 13.28 -17.60
CA GLY A 281 11.69 13.98 -18.15
C GLY A 281 10.66 13.08 -18.84
N LYS A 282 10.82 11.75 -18.76
CA LYS A 282 9.85 10.80 -19.30
C LYS A 282 8.60 10.71 -18.41
N LYS A 283 7.43 10.62 -19.04
CA LYS A 283 6.12 10.43 -18.44
C LYS A 283 6.03 9.18 -17.56
N VAL A 284 6.70 8.09 -17.96
CA VAL A 284 6.74 6.84 -17.18
C VAL A 284 7.50 6.97 -15.84
N THR A 285 8.03 8.15 -15.51
CA THR A 285 8.72 8.40 -14.23
C THR A 285 7.95 9.35 -13.30
N GLU A 286 6.72 9.73 -13.66
CA GLU A 286 5.90 10.70 -12.91
C GLU A 286 5.30 10.13 -11.60
N LEU A 287 5.19 8.81 -11.44
CA LEU A 287 4.98 8.18 -10.12
C LEU A 287 6.31 7.90 -9.39
N GLY A 288 7.44 8.28 -10.00
CA GLY A 288 8.77 8.14 -9.44
C GLY A 288 9.47 6.81 -9.69
N TYR A 289 10.69 6.72 -9.16
CA TYR A 289 11.54 5.54 -9.17
C TYR A 289 11.40 4.79 -7.84
N ILE A 290 11.05 3.51 -7.91
CA ILE A 290 11.00 2.58 -6.79
C ILE A 290 12.38 1.96 -6.59
N PHE A 291 13.08 2.35 -5.53
CA PHE A 291 14.45 1.87 -5.30
C PHE A 291 14.57 0.39 -4.91
N ALA A 292 13.52 -0.20 -4.34
CA ALA A 292 13.53 -1.61 -3.96
C ALA A 292 12.10 -2.13 -3.76
N ASN A 293 11.92 -3.43 -4.04
CA ASN A 293 10.74 -4.21 -3.70
C ASN A 293 10.88 -4.77 -2.28
N GLU A 294 9.95 -4.44 -1.36
CA GLU A 294 9.90 -4.94 0.02
C GLU A 294 11.28 -5.12 0.71
N PRO A 295 12.17 -4.10 0.75
CA PRO A 295 13.50 -4.30 1.33
C PRO A 295 13.40 -4.59 2.83
N HIS A 296 14.16 -5.60 3.27
CA HIS A 296 14.38 -5.96 4.66
C HIS A 296 15.63 -6.84 4.77
N TRP A 297 16.26 -6.87 5.95
CA TRP A 297 17.41 -7.71 6.26
C TRP A 297 17.26 -8.29 7.68
N TYR A 298 16.25 -9.12 7.94
CA TYR A 298 16.05 -9.75 9.24
C TYR A 298 17.31 -10.49 9.65
N SER A 299 17.90 -10.05 10.76
CA SER A 299 19.22 -10.51 11.21
C SER A 299 19.18 -11.25 12.54
N GLU A 300 18.01 -11.69 13.00
CA GLU A 300 17.85 -12.46 14.23
C GLU A 300 17.82 -13.97 13.99
N LYS A 301 18.33 -14.75 14.95
CA LYS A 301 18.29 -16.21 14.91
C LYS A 301 16.85 -16.72 14.80
N ASP A 302 16.67 -17.85 14.13
CA ASP A 302 15.41 -18.57 13.95
C ASP A 302 14.29 -17.81 13.22
N HIS A 303 14.62 -16.69 12.56
CA HIS A 303 13.68 -16.00 11.68
C HIS A 303 13.43 -16.79 10.38
N TRP A 304 12.20 -16.75 9.85
CA TRP A 304 11.80 -17.57 8.70
C TRP A 304 12.58 -17.24 7.41
N THR A 305 13.06 -16.00 7.27
CA THR A 305 13.86 -15.54 6.11
C THR A 305 15.23 -16.21 6.02
N TYR A 306 15.72 -16.83 7.10
CA TYR A 306 16.97 -17.60 7.11
C TYR A 306 16.96 -18.73 6.06
N ASN A 307 15.79 -19.32 5.81
CA ASN A 307 15.60 -20.36 4.78
C ASN A 307 15.83 -19.82 3.36
N TYR A 308 15.75 -18.51 3.18
CA TYR A 308 16.01 -17.80 1.93
C TYR A 308 17.40 -17.14 1.90
N LYS A 309 18.30 -17.59 2.80
CA LYS A 309 19.70 -17.13 2.92
C LYS A 309 19.86 -15.67 3.33
N GLU A 310 18.81 -15.05 3.86
CA GLU A 310 18.84 -13.68 4.36
C GLU A 310 19.65 -13.59 5.65
N MET A 311 20.71 -12.77 5.64
CA MET A 311 21.57 -12.51 6.80
C MET A 311 22.12 -13.76 7.50
N ASN A 312 22.28 -14.89 6.81
CA ASN A 312 22.94 -16.10 7.35
C ASN A 312 24.42 -15.87 7.74
N GLY A 313 24.95 -14.70 7.41
CA GLY A 313 26.23 -14.16 7.81
C GLY A 313 26.39 -12.75 7.24
N ILE A 314 27.49 -12.09 7.59
CA ILE A 314 27.85 -10.76 7.07
C ILE A 314 29.23 -10.78 6.42
N SER A 315 29.44 -9.93 5.43
CA SER A 315 30.75 -9.74 4.79
C SER A 315 31.75 -9.06 5.72
N SER A 316 33.02 -9.11 5.34
CA SER A 316 34.06 -8.29 5.99
C SER A 316 33.78 -6.78 5.85
N TYR A 317 33.17 -6.34 4.74
CA TYR A 317 32.78 -4.94 4.52
C TYR A 317 31.74 -4.47 5.54
N THR A 318 30.66 -5.23 5.70
CA THR A 318 29.62 -4.95 6.70
C THR A 318 30.20 -4.94 8.11
N LYS A 319 31.03 -5.94 8.44
CA LYS A 319 31.68 -6.03 9.76
C LYS A 319 32.59 -4.84 10.04
N ASN A 320 33.37 -4.40 9.05
CA ASN A 320 34.27 -3.25 9.19
C ASN A 320 33.51 -1.93 9.30
N LYS A 321 32.43 -1.75 8.52
CA LYS A 321 31.54 -0.59 8.68
C LYS A 321 30.89 -0.56 10.06
N PHE A 322 30.46 -1.70 10.61
CA PHE A 322 29.95 -1.77 11.98
C PHE A 322 30.99 -1.36 13.02
N LYS A 323 32.24 -1.84 12.91
CA LYS A 323 33.35 -1.43 13.79
C LYS A 323 33.60 0.08 13.73
N ASN A 324 33.55 0.67 12.53
CA ASN A 324 33.70 2.11 12.34
C ASN A 324 32.52 2.90 12.91
N TRP A 325 31.30 2.40 12.74
CA TRP A 325 30.10 2.98 13.34
C TRP A 325 30.20 2.98 14.87
N LEU A 326 30.59 1.85 15.49
CA LEU A 326 30.83 1.76 16.93
C LEU A 326 31.93 2.73 17.38
N LYS A 327 33.04 2.82 16.64
CA LYS A 327 34.12 3.78 16.94
C LYS A 327 33.58 5.21 16.97
N LYS A 328 32.70 5.59 16.04
CA LYS A 328 32.04 6.90 16.02
C LYS A 328 31.06 7.07 17.18
N THR A 329 30.14 6.12 17.39
CA THR A 329 29.12 6.13 18.46
C THR A 329 29.74 6.26 19.85
N TYR A 330 30.88 5.64 20.07
CA TYR A 330 31.61 5.67 21.34
C TYR A 330 32.74 6.72 21.38
N ASN A 331 32.83 7.62 20.39
CA ASN A 331 33.85 8.67 20.29
C ASN A 331 35.29 8.14 20.44
N GLY A 332 35.59 6.98 19.85
CA GLY A 332 36.89 6.31 19.95
C GLY A 332 37.21 5.73 21.32
N ASN A 333 36.27 5.72 22.28
CA ASN A 333 36.50 5.22 23.63
C ASN A 333 36.09 3.74 23.76
N ILE A 334 37.04 2.84 23.51
CA ILE A 334 36.80 1.38 23.64
C ILE A 334 36.42 0.96 25.06
N LYS A 335 36.90 1.66 26.10
CA LYS A 335 36.54 1.36 27.50
C LYS A 335 35.05 1.62 27.76
N LYS A 336 34.48 2.65 27.14
CA LYS A 336 33.04 2.96 27.23
C LYS A 336 32.21 1.86 26.57
N LEU A 337 32.64 1.37 25.40
CA LEU A 337 31.98 0.23 24.73
C LEU A 337 32.08 -1.02 25.58
N ASN A 338 33.28 -1.39 26.04
CA ASN A 338 33.51 -2.56 26.89
C ASN A 338 32.65 -2.53 28.16
N SER A 339 32.50 -1.35 28.78
CA SER A 339 31.61 -1.18 29.92
C SER A 339 30.12 -1.34 29.56
N ASN A 340 29.68 -0.89 28.39
CA ASN A 340 28.29 -1.05 27.95
C ASN A 340 27.99 -2.50 27.54
N TRP A 341 28.89 -3.14 26.80
CA TRP A 341 28.71 -4.48 26.25
C TRP A 341 29.14 -5.59 27.22
N SER A 342 29.64 -5.25 28.42
CA SER A 342 30.24 -6.20 29.36
C SER A 342 31.30 -7.08 28.68
N SER A 343 32.20 -6.44 27.93
CA SER A 343 33.24 -7.08 27.14
C SER A 343 34.63 -6.55 27.48
N SER A 344 35.66 -7.08 26.81
CA SER A 344 37.07 -6.76 27.07
C SER A 344 37.90 -6.63 25.78
N TYR A 345 37.34 -6.01 24.74
CA TYR A 345 38.05 -5.81 23.48
C TYR A 345 39.23 -4.84 23.66
N ALA A 346 40.38 -5.16 23.05
CA ALA A 346 41.57 -4.30 23.12
C ALA A 346 41.39 -2.98 22.36
N ASN A 347 40.66 -3.01 21.24
CA ASN A 347 40.36 -1.88 20.36
C ASN A 347 39.09 -2.20 19.54
N PHE A 348 38.64 -1.27 18.69
CA PHE A 348 37.45 -1.48 17.85
C PHE A 348 37.66 -2.53 16.76
N ASP A 349 38.90 -2.73 16.29
CA ASP A 349 39.21 -3.71 15.25
C ASP A 349 39.10 -5.15 15.77
N ALA A 350 39.22 -5.36 17.08
CA ALA A 350 39.04 -6.65 17.73
C ALA A 350 37.57 -7.02 18.03
N ILE A 351 36.61 -6.14 17.70
CA ILE A 351 35.19 -6.39 17.99
C ILE A 351 34.65 -7.52 17.13
N GLU A 352 33.94 -8.43 17.78
CA GLU A 352 33.28 -9.58 17.17
C GLU A 352 31.79 -9.56 17.46
N ILE A 353 30.99 -9.90 16.44
CA ILE A 353 29.55 -10.05 16.54
C ILE A 353 29.14 -11.27 15.71
N GLU A 354 28.27 -12.09 16.27
CA GLU A 354 27.64 -13.20 15.57
C GLU A 354 26.36 -12.70 14.94
N ILE A 355 26.20 -12.93 13.63
CA ILE A 355 24.99 -12.65 12.86
C ILE A 355 24.63 -13.94 12.11
N PRO A 356 23.39 -14.46 12.24
CA PRO A 356 22.24 -13.86 12.92
C PRO A 356 22.41 -13.67 14.45
N ILE A 357 21.93 -12.52 14.97
CA ILE A 357 22.04 -12.15 16.38
C ILE A 357 21.00 -12.90 17.23
N ASP A 358 21.39 -13.30 18.44
CA ASP A 358 20.50 -13.97 19.38
C ASP A 358 19.43 -13.00 19.93
N ILE A 359 18.15 -13.37 19.82
CA ILE A 359 17.02 -12.61 20.35
C ILE A 359 17.09 -12.41 21.88
N ALA A 360 17.80 -13.28 22.60
CA ALA A 360 18.03 -13.15 24.03
C ALA A 360 18.84 -11.90 24.41
N LEU A 361 19.53 -11.28 23.44
CA LEU A 361 20.23 -10.01 23.64
C LEU A 361 19.31 -8.79 23.60
N ARG A 362 18.03 -8.93 23.25
CA ARG A 362 17.07 -7.81 23.19
C ARG A 362 17.04 -7.04 24.52
N GLY A 363 17.10 -5.72 24.43
CA GLY A 363 17.19 -4.84 25.60
C GLY A 363 18.62 -4.60 26.13
N THR A 364 19.64 -5.26 25.57
CA THR A 364 21.05 -5.00 25.89
C THR A 364 21.67 -3.97 24.95
N PRO A 365 22.75 -3.26 25.38
CA PRO A 365 23.48 -2.33 24.51
C PRO A 365 23.99 -2.94 23.21
N LYS A 366 24.38 -4.23 23.21
CA LYS A 366 24.87 -4.93 22.01
C LYS A 366 23.78 -5.10 20.96
N TRP A 367 22.57 -5.49 21.40
CA TRP A 367 21.40 -5.57 20.53
C TRP A 367 20.99 -4.20 20.00
N TYR A 368 20.97 -3.18 20.86
CA TYR A 368 20.63 -1.82 20.45
C TYR A 368 21.59 -1.29 19.38
N ASP A 369 22.90 -1.39 19.64
CA ASP A 369 23.93 -0.90 18.73
C ASP A 369 23.90 -1.62 17.36
N TRP A 370 23.69 -2.94 17.34
CA TRP A 370 23.56 -3.69 16.08
C TRP A 370 22.34 -3.23 15.28
N ASN A 371 21.15 -3.22 15.87
CA ASN A 371 19.92 -2.87 15.14
C ASN A 371 19.91 -1.42 14.67
N ARG A 372 20.46 -0.49 15.48
CA ARG A 372 20.60 0.91 15.07
C ARG A 372 21.61 1.08 13.93
N TYR A 373 22.77 0.42 14.00
CA TYR A 373 23.70 0.38 12.87
C TYR A 373 23.02 -0.22 11.63
N HIS A 374 22.24 -1.29 11.81
CA HIS A 374 21.59 -1.97 10.70
C HIS A 374 20.61 -1.05 9.96
N MET A 375 19.83 -0.26 10.71
CA MET A 375 18.99 0.80 10.16
C MET A 375 19.80 1.89 9.45
N ASP A 376 20.91 2.33 10.04
CA ASP A 376 21.76 3.38 9.47
C ASP A 376 22.41 2.93 8.15
N ARG A 377 22.91 1.68 8.04
CA ARG A 377 23.52 1.17 6.79
C ARG A 377 22.50 1.03 5.66
N THR A 378 21.27 0.64 5.97
CA THR A 378 20.18 0.56 4.99
C THR A 378 19.78 1.95 4.50
N THR A 379 19.65 2.91 5.42
CA THR A 379 19.39 4.31 5.07
C THR A 379 20.53 4.88 4.21
N GLU A 380 21.77 4.55 4.52
CA GLU A 380 22.95 4.96 3.74
C GLU A 380 22.94 4.36 2.32
N TRP A 381 22.51 3.11 2.14
CA TRP A 381 22.33 2.50 0.82
C TRP A 381 21.30 3.23 -0.02
N PHE A 382 20.11 3.51 0.54
CA PHE A 382 19.10 4.24 -0.22
C PHE A 382 19.47 5.71 -0.45
N LYS A 383 20.23 6.31 0.47
CA LYS A 383 20.80 7.64 0.23
C LYS A 383 21.77 7.61 -0.95
N PHE A 384 22.64 6.60 -1.02
CA PHE A 384 23.51 6.38 -2.17
C PHE A 384 22.70 6.27 -3.46
N ASN A 385 21.64 5.46 -3.50
CA ASN A 385 20.80 5.34 -4.69
C ASN A 385 20.19 6.68 -5.12
N GLN A 386 19.70 7.47 -4.16
CA GLN A 386 19.14 8.77 -4.44
C GLN A 386 20.18 9.78 -4.92
N ASP A 387 21.33 9.85 -4.26
CA ASP A 387 22.41 10.75 -4.66
C ASP A 387 22.90 10.44 -6.08
N GLU A 388 23.03 9.16 -6.43
CA GLU A 388 23.42 8.73 -7.77
C GLU A 388 22.37 9.10 -8.82
N LEU A 389 21.07 8.87 -8.55
CA LEU A 389 20.00 9.25 -9.46
C LEU A 389 19.93 10.77 -9.65
N HIS A 390 19.91 11.53 -8.55
CA HIS A 390 19.79 12.99 -8.57
C HIS A 390 21.03 13.69 -9.13
N SER A 391 22.19 13.02 -9.17
CA SER A 391 23.39 13.57 -9.83
C SER A 391 23.20 13.80 -11.33
N VAL A 392 22.26 13.08 -11.97
CA VAL A 392 21.96 13.14 -13.40
C VAL A 392 20.53 13.57 -13.70
N ASN A 393 19.59 13.24 -12.81
CA ASN A 393 18.17 13.56 -12.88
C ASN A 393 17.68 14.17 -11.55
N PRO A 394 18.01 15.45 -11.26
CA PRO A 394 17.77 16.08 -9.95
C PRO A 394 16.29 16.28 -9.60
N GLU A 395 15.40 16.28 -10.59
CA GLU A 395 13.95 16.43 -10.41
C GLU A 395 13.23 15.07 -10.35
N ALA A 396 13.97 13.95 -10.36
CA ALA A 396 13.37 12.62 -10.31
C ALA A 396 12.65 12.39 -8.98
N ASP A 397 11.38 12.01 -9.06
CA ASP A 397 10.67 11.54 -7.89
C ASP A 397 11.12 10.13 -7.49
N THR A 398 11.18 9.86 -6.19
CA THR A 398 11.71 8.61 -5.65
C THR A 398 10.85 8.12 -4.52
N HIS A 399 10.72 6.80 -4.40
CA HIS A 399 10.19 6.15 -3.22
C HIS A 399 10.75 4.73 -3.08
N ILE A 400 10.40 4.08 -1.97
CA ILE A 400 10.78 2.69 -1.66
C ILE A 400 9.48 1.94 -1.40
N LYS A 401 9.31 0.71 -1.87
CA LYS A 401 8.16 -0.12 -1.46
C LYS A 401 8.40 -0.65 -0.05
N LEU A 402 8.22 0.20 0.97
CA LEU A 402 8.45 -0.13 2.38
C LEU A 402 7.51 -1.22 2.88
N PHE A 403 8.07 -2.32 3.39
CA PHE A 403 7.34 -3.49 3.89
C PHE A 403 6.67 -3.24 5.27
N PRO A 404 5.35 -3.01 5.37
CA PRO A 404 4.70 -2.43 6.56
C PRO A 404 4.92 -3.16 7.87
N ARG A 405 5.10 -4.49 7.82
CA ARG A 405 5.30 -5.32 9.02
C ARG A 405 6.55 -4.92 9.80
N THR A 406 7.57 -4.42 9.10
CA THR A 406 8.80 -3.91 9.71
C THR A 406 8.59 -2.59 10.49
N PHE A 407 7.39 -2.03 10.49
CA PHE A 407 7.00 -0.91 11.35
C PHE A 407 6.06 -1.32 12.49
N TYR A 408 4.88 -1.88 12.18
CA TYR A 408 3.85 -2.10 13.20
C TYR A 408 3.98 -3.43 13.97
N GLU A 409 4.84 -4.35 13.54
CA GLU A 409 5.22 -5.52 14.34
C GLU A 409 6.38 -5.17 15.28
N ASP A 410 6.71 -6.06 16.21
CA ASP A 410 7.66 -5.74 17.30
C ASP A 410 9.12 -6.09 16.99
N SER A 411 9.41 -6.85 15.92
CA SER A 411 10.80 -7.11 15.52
C SER A 411 11.44 -5.83 14.96
N ARG A 412 12.74 -5.67 15.21
CA ARG A 412 13.57 -4.54 14.73
C ARG A 412 14.91 -4.96 14.16
N SER A 413 15.08 -6.25 13.86
CA SER A 413 16.34 -6.79 13.30
C SER A 413 16.46 -6.66 11.79
N HIS A 414 15.44 -6.15 11.12
CA HIS A 414 15.30 -6.03 9.67
C HIS A 414 16.04 -4.85 9.04
N GLY A 415 16.62 -3.95 9.84
CA GLY A 415 17.40 -2.81 9.34
C GLY A 415 16.58 -1.72 8.62
N MET A 416 15.28 -1.62 8.87
CA MET A 416 14.43 -0.58 8.26
C MET A 416 14.12 0.53 9.26
N ASP A 417 14.39 1.78 8.88
CA ASP A 417 14.05 2.99 9.65
C ASP A 417 13.00 3.78 8.85
N PHE A 418 11.72 3.59 9.19
CA PHE A 418 10.62 4.15 8.39
C PHE A 418 10.63 5.67 8.41
N GLU A 419 11.01 6.31 9.52
CA GLU A 419 11.13 7.76 9.57
C GLU A 419 12.24 8.24 8.63
N ALA A 420 13.44 7.67 8.75
CA ALA A 420 14.58 8.11 7.95
C ALA A 420 14.37 7.87 6.44
N LEU A 421 13.81 6.71 6.07
CA LEU A 421 13.55 6.37 4.67
C LEU A 421 12.43 7.22 4.07
N THR A 422 11.39 7.51 4.84
CA THR A 422 10.31 8.41 4.40
C THR A 422 10.78 9.86 4.30
N GLU A 423 11.65 10.32 5.20
CA GLU A 423 12.28 11.65 5.08
C GLU A 423 13.17 11.74 3.84
N LEU A 424 13.91 10.66 3.55
CA LEU A 424 14.88 10.57 2.46
C LEU A 424 14.24 10.70 1.08
N THR A 425 13.21 9.91 0.76
CA THR A 425 12.61 9.86 -0.59
C THR A 425 11.73 11.07 -0.89
N THR A 426 11.47 11.42 -2.16
CA THR A 426 10.62 12.59 -2.47
C THR A 426 9.13 12.28 -2.28
N MET A 427 8.73 11.03 -2.52
CA MET A 427 7.39 10.50 -2.27
C MET A 427 7.41 9.46 -1.14
N ILE A 428 6.24 9.20 -0.55
CA ILE A 428 6.04 8.08 0.39
C ILE A 428 5.74 6.84 -0.46
N GLY A 429 6.44 5.73 -0.19
CA GLY A 429 6.17 4.45 -0.84
C GLY A 429 6.00 3.31 0.16
N HIS A 430 5.08 2.39 -0.13
CA HIS A 430 4.86 1.17 0.67
C HIS A 430 4.02 0.12 -0.09
N ASP A 431 3.78 -1.03 0.55
CA ASP A 431 2.86 -2.11 0.13
C ASP A 431 1.84 -2.42 1.26
N ALA A 432 0.95 -1.47 1.55
CA ALA A 432 0.06 -1.61 2.72
C ALA A 432 -0.87 -2.82 2.58
N LYS A 433 -1.14 -3.50 3.70
CA LYS A 433 -1.90 -4.76 3.72
C LYS A 433 -3.14 -4.64 4.61
N ALA A 434 -4.23 -5.27 4.17
CA ALA A 434 -5.43 -5.52 4.95
C ALA A 434 -5.88 -6.96 4.71
N LEU A 435 -6.65 -7.55 5.63
CA LEU A 435 -7.17 -8.91 5.46
C LEU A 435 -8.69 -8.86 5.51
N GLY A 436 -9.37 -9.22 4.42
CA GLY A 436 -10.85 -9.26 4.35
C GLY A 436 -11.49 -10.34 5.22
N GLY A 437 -10.69 -11.26 5.74
CA GLY A 437 -11.11 -12.32 6.66
C GLY A 437 -9.92 -12.89 7.44
N PRO A 438 -10.16 -13.92 8.28
CA PRO A 438 -9.11 -14.61 9.02
C PRO A 438 -7.95 -15.07 8.14
N SER A 439 -6.76 -15.12 8.73
CA SER A 439 -5.58 -15.62 8.02
C SER A 439 -5.74 -17.09 7.62
N ILE A 440 -5.35 -17.43 6.39
CA ILE A 440 -5.26 -18.81 5.91
C ILE A 440 -4.09 -19.59 6.55
N ARG A 441 -3.17 -18.87 7.21
CA ARG A 441 -2.08 -19.45 8.01
C ARG A 441 -2.52 -19.61 9.46
N SER A 442 -2.61 -20.85 9.93
CA SER A 442 -3.14 -21.21 11.25
C SER A 442 -2.36 -20.64 12.45
N HIS A 443 -1.07 -20.35 12.30
CA HIS A 443 -0.24 -19.77 13.36
C HIS A 443 -0.41 -18.25 13.52
N ILE A 444 -1.14 -17.59 12.60
CA ILE A 444 -1.36 -16.15 12.64
C ILE A 444 -2.65 -15.84 13.39
N ASN A 445 -2.54 -15.09 14.47
CA ASN A 445 -3.68 -14.68 15.27
C ASN A 445 -4.66 -13.81 14.45
N SER A 446 -5.94 -14.23 14.44
CA SER A 446 -7.05 -13.52 13.77
C SER A 446 -8.14 -13.08 14.75
N ASP A 447 -7.82 -12.84 16.02
CA ASP A 447 -8.76 -12.42 17.06
C ASP A 447 -9.42 -11.06 16.76
N TRP A 448 -8.78 -10.23 15.94
CA TRP A 448 -9.38 -9.00 15.42
C TRP A 448 -10.73 -9.26 14.72
N ASN A 449 -10.89 -10.43 14.09
CA ASN A 449 -12.10 -10.80 13.35
C ASN A 449 -13.30 -11.04 14.29
N LYS A 450 -13.09 -11.15 15.61
CA LYS A 450 -14.18 -11.17 16.58
C LYS A 450 -14.89 -9.82 16.70
N GLN A 451 -14.22 -8.74 16.31
CA GLN A 451 -14.70 -7.36 16.45
C GLN A 451 -14.96 -6.69 15.11
N TYR A 452 -14.07 -6.90 14.14
CA TYR A 452 -14.06 -6.18 12.87
C TYR A 452 -14.27 -7.13 11.69
N ALA A 453 -14.96 -6.64 10.66
CA ALA A 453 -15.22 -7.38 9.43
C ALA A 453 -13.94 -7.66 8.63
N TYR A 454 -12.94 -6.78 8.75
CA TYR A 454 -11.63 -6.93 8.14
C TYR A 454 -10.52 -6.32 9.01
N LYS A 455 -9.26 -6.69 8.75
CA LYS A 455 -8.08 -6.19 9.46
C LYS A 455 -7.62 -4.85 8.89
N TRP A 456 -8.13 -3.75 9.44
CA TRP A 456 -7.83 -2.38 9.01
C TRP A 456 -6.64 -1.72 9.75
N ASP A 457 -6.31 -2.19 10.95
CA ASP A 457 -5.51 -1.46 11.93
C ASP A 457 -4.02 -1.33 11.58
N GLY A 458 -3.46 -2.35 10.92
CA GLY A 458 -2.07 -2.32 10.44
C GLY A 458 -1.85 -1.27 9.34
N MET A 459 -2.77 -1.18 8.37
CA MET A 459 -2.75 -0.13 7.34
C MET A 459 -2.94 1.25 7.97
N ALA A 460 -3.91 1.39 8.87
CA ALA A 460 -4.22 2.67 9.48
C ALA A 460 -3.05 3.27 10.28
N ILE A 461 -2.44 2.49 11.17
CA ILE A 461 -1.33 2.98 12.00
C ILE A 461 -0.09 3.33 11.17
N LEU A 462 0.15 2.59 10.08
CA LEU A 462 1.21 2.89 9.13
C LEU A 462 0.97 4.24 8.45
N HIS A 463 -0.21 4.44 7.87
CA HIS A 463 -0.54 5.68 7.16
C HIS A 463 -0.42 6.88 8.08
N ASP A 464 -1.00 6.83 9.29
CA ASP A 464 -0.89 7.94 10.25
C ASP A 464 0.56 8.22 10.67
N PHE A 465 1.45 7.23 10.68
CA PHE A 465 2.88 7.43 10.90
C PHE A 465 3.56 8.10 9.70
N LEU A 466 3.40 7.56 8.50
CA LEU A 466 4.05 8.06 7.28
C LEU A 466 3.60 9.50 6.95
N GLU A 467 2.30 9.77 7.04
CA GLU A 467 1.72 11.11 6.88
C GLU A 467 2.15 12.09 7.97
N SER A 468 2.55 11.59 9.15
CA SER A 468 3.15 12.43 10.18
C SER A 468 4.60 12.79 9.87
N VAL A 469 5.34 11.90 9.20
CA VAL A 469 6.73 12.13 8.79
C VAL A 469 6.79 13.05 7.56
N GLY A 470 5.99 12.76 6.54
CA GLY A 470 5.94 13.49 5.26
C GLY A 470 4.55 14.01 4.89
N PRO A 471 3.95 14.96 5.65
CA PRO A 471 2.56 15.40 5.46
C PRO A 471 2.25 16.09 4.13
N ASN A 472 3.26 16.45 3.36
CA ASN A 472 3.14 17.14 2.07
C ASN A 472 3.78 16.31 0.94
N LYS A 473 3.88 14.98 1.11
CA LYS A 473 4.42 14.10 0.09
C LYS A 473 3.29 13.26 -0.49
N ILE A 474 3.35 13.03 -1.79
CA ILE A 474 2.50 12.06 -2.46
C ILE A 474 2.76 10.68 -1.87
N ASN A 475 1.69 9.92 -1.62
CA ASN A 475 1.75 8.59 -1.02
C ASN A 475 1.34 7.49 -2.01
N VAL A 476 2.31 6.67 -2.41
CA VAL A 476 2.16 5.63 -3.43
C VAL A 476 2.19 4.24 -2.78
N ASN A 477 1.04 3.57 -2.77
CA ASN A 477 0.96 2.16 -2.43
C ASN A 477 1.27 1.33 -3.68
N SER A 478 2.54 1.01 -3.87
CA SER A 478 3.04 0.37 -5.11
C SER A 478 2.75 -1.12 -5.24
N GLU A 479 2.12 -1.73 -4.23
CA GLU A 479 1.62 -3.11 -4.23
C GLU A 479 0.64 -3.31 -3.07
N SER A 480 -0.60 -2.85 -3.20
CA SER A 480 -1.57 -3.02 -2.12
C SER A 480 -2.02 -4.47 -2.01
N HIS A 481 -1.87 -5.02 -0.82
CA HIS A 481 -2.40 -6.34 -0.48
C HIS A 481 -3.76 -6.21 0.18
N PHE A 482 -4.68 -5.54 -0.52
CA PHE A 482 -6.07 -5.40 -0.10
C PHE A 482 -6.96 -6.46 -0.73
N LEU A 483 -6.61 -6.94 -1.94
CA LEU A 483 -7.40 -7.92 -2.70
C LEU A 483 -7.02 -9.36 -2.35
N SER A 484 -5.74 -9.60 -2.13
CA SER A 484 -5.21 -10.89 -1.70
C SER A 484 -3.81 -10.74 -1.10
N SER A 485 -3.35 -11.74 -0.35
CA SER A 485 -1.96 -11.82 0.10
C SER A 485 -1.56 -13.27 0.38
N GLY A 486 -0.29 -13.50 0.69
CA GLY A 486 0.15 -14.79 1.24
C GLY A 486 -0.47 -15.15 2.61
N MET A 487 -1.17 -14.22 3.28
CA MET A 487 -1.87 -14.47 4.56
C MET A 487 -3.38 -14.57 4.42
N TRP A 488 -3.99 -14.15 3.30
CA TRP A 488 -5.44 -14.18 3.12
C TRP A 488 -5.78 -14.43 1.65
N ARG A 489 -6.67 -15.40 1.44
CA ARG A 489 -7.21 -15.79 0.14
C ARG A 489 -8.64 -16.28 0.32
N GLU A 490 -9.52 -15.86 -0.57
CA GLU A 490 -10.94 -16.18 -0.52
C GLU A 490 -11.51 -16.10 -1.93
N MET A 491 -12.22 -17.13 -2.41
CA MET A 491 -12.76 -17.16 -3.78
C MET A 491 -13.87 -16.13 -3.98
N ASP A 492 -14.70 -15.90 -2.97
CA ASP A 492 -15.84 -14.98 -3.05
C ASP A 492 -15.75 -13.91 -1.95
N PRO A 493 -14.77 -12.98 -2.03
CA PRO A 493 -14.68 -11.92 -1.04
C PRO A 493 -15.83 -10.92 -1.23
N ARG A 494 -16.09 -10.12 -0.20
CA ARG A 494 -17.18 -9.14 -0.20
C ARG A 494 -16.78 -7.88 -0.97
N THR A 495 -17.57 -7.44 -1.95
CA THR A 495 -17.34 -6.15 -2.65
C THR A 495 -17.42 -4.95 -1.70
N SER A 496 -18.27 -5.03 -0.68
CA SER A 496 -18.35 -4.02 0.39
C SER A 496 -17.02 -3.82 1.11
N TYR A 497 -16.27 -4.89 1.37
CA TYR A 497 -14.92 -4.81 1.94
C TYR A 497 -13.97 -4.05 1.01
N ILE A 498 -13.96 -4.38 -0.29
CA ILE A 498 -13.10 -3.74 -1.29
C ILE A 498 -13.36 -2.22 -1.34
N ARG A 499 -14.63 -1.83 -1.45
CA ARG A 499 -15.01 -0.42 -1.40
C ARG A 499 -14.54 0.25 -0.10
N ASN A 500 -14.74 -0.39 1.04
CA ASN A 500 -14.42 0.19 2.34
C ASN A 500 -12.90 0.38 2.54
N VAL A 501 -12.09 -0.63 2.22
CA VAL A 501 -10.65 -0.60 2.47
C VAL A 501 -9.93 0.39 1.56
N TYR A 502 -10.30 0.46 0.28
CA TYR A 502 -9.75 1.44 -0.67
C TYR A 502 -10.15 2.86 -0.29
N TRP A 503 -11.41 3.07 0.10
CA TRP A 503 -11.88 4.36 0.57
C TRP A 503 -11.14 4.81 1.83
N LEU A 504 -11.02 3.92 2.83
CA LEU A 504 -10.30 4.22 4.07
C LEU A 504 -8.83 4.54 3.79
N SER A 505 -8.15 3.72 2.99
CA SER A 505 -6.74 3.91 2.65
C SER A 505 -6.49 5.27 1.98
N THR A 506 -7.34 5.64 1.02
CA THR A 506 -7.29 6.93 0.31
C THR A 506 -7.56 8.10 1.26
N LEU A 507 -8.59 7.99 2.10
CA LEU A 507 -8.89 8.98 3.15
C LEU A 507 -7.74 9.18 4.14
N MET A 508 -6.93 8.14 4.35
CA MET A 508 -5.81 8.18 5.29
C MET A 508 -4.51 8.68 4.69
N GLY A 509 -4.41 8.81 3.37
CA GLY A 509 -3.21 9.36 2.71
C GLY A 509 -2.92 8.82 1.32
N MET A 510 -3.42 7.63 0.94
CA MET A 510 -3.03 6.98 -0.32
C MET A 510 -3.42 7.81 -1.56
N ASP A 511 -2.44 8.28 -2.31
CA ASP A 511 -2.59 9.07 -3.53
C ASP A 511 -2.57 8.24 -4.80
N ALA A 512 -1.85 7.11 -4.80
CA ALA A 512 -1.89 6.13 -5.87
C ALA A 512 -1.81 4.70 -5.33
N ASN A 513 -2.34 3.75 -6.10
CA ASN A 513 -2.42 2.35 -5.70
C ASN A 513 -2.17 1.40 -6.88
N MET A 514 -1.32 0.40 -6.68
CA MET A 514 -1.25 -0.76 -7.56
C MET A 514 -1.67 -2.01 -6.79
N GLY A 515 -2.84 -2.59 -7.07
CA GLY A 515 -3.35 -3.76 -6.36
C GLY A 515 -2.55 -5.02 -6.69
N TRP A 516 -2.29 -5.89 -5.70
CA TRP A 516 -1.79 -7.23 -5.96
C TRP A 516 -2.97 -8.16 -6.33
N PHE A 517 -3.14 -8.59 -7.58
CA PHE A 517 -2.34 -8.33 -8.80
C PHE A 517 -3.14 -8.74 -10.04
N TRP A 518 -2.76 -8.29 -11.23
CA TRP A 518 -3.42 -8.68 -12.48
C TRP A 518 -2.48 -9.51 -13.35
N ALA A 519 -2.79 -10.77 -13.53
CA ALA A 519 -1.96 -11.72 -14.23
C ALA A 519 -2.76 -12.52 -15.26
N ARG A 520 -3.86 -11.96 -15.76
CA ARG A 520 -4.60 -12.46 -16.92
C ARG A 520 -4.12 -11.75 -18.17
N ASP A 521 -3.79 -12.52 -19.19
CA ASP A 521 -3.54 -12.03 -20.54
C ASP A 521 -4.86 -11.79 -21.30
N PRO A 522 -4.85 -11.02 -22.40
CA PRO A 522 -6.07 -10.68 -23.14
C PRO A 522 -6.85 -11.87 -23.70
N ASP A 523 -6.28 -13.05 -23.84
CA ASP A 523 -6.99 -14.26 -24.26
C ASP A 523 -7.63 -15.03 -23.10
N GLY A 524 -7.27 -14.67 -21.86
CA GLY A 524 -7.69 -15.30 -20.62
C GLY A 524 -6.69 -16.24 -19.98
N SER A 525 -5.54 -16.55 -20.59
CA SER A 525 -4.50 -17.33 -19.90
C SER A 525 -3.91 -16.53 -18.73
N PRO A 526 -3.31 -17.21 -17.74
CA PRO A 526 -2.34 -16.57 -16.86
C PRO A 526 -1.16 -16.03 -17.67
N GLU A 527 -0.53 -14.94 -17.21
CA GLU A 527 0.73 -14.45 -17.78
C GLU A 527 1.83 -15.52 -17.77
N ASP A 528 2.72 -15.49 -18.76
CA ASP A 528 3.69 -16.55 -19.09
C ASP A 528 4.49 -17.10 -17.90
N ARG A 529 4.84 -16.28 -16.89
CA ARG A 529 5.60 -16.79 -15.74
C ARG A 529 4.76 -17.73 -14.87
N LEU A 530 3.43 -17.61 -14.92
CA LEU A 530 2.48 -18.44 -14.20
C LEU A 530 1.96 -19.63 -15.00
N GLU A 531 2.54 -19.89 -16.17
CA GLU A 531 2.25 -21.10 -16.95
C GLU A 531 3.22 -22.25 -16.61
N GLY A 532 2.71 -23.49 -16.63
CA GLY A 532 3.51 -24.69 -16.43
C GLY A 532 4.02 -24.89 -14.99
N GLU A 533 5.23 -25.44 -14.85
CA GLU A 533 5.82 -25.74 -13.54
C GLU A 533 6.39 -24.49 -12.85
N LEU A 534 5.72 -24.04 -11.79
CA LEU A 534 6.11 -22.83 -11.06
C LEU A 534 7.23 -23.12 -10.04
N ASN A 535 8.48 -22.86 -10.44
CA ASN A 535 9.67 -23.01 -9.59
C ASN A 535 10.37 -21.66 -9.34
N PHE A 536 9.73 -20.81 -8.55
CA PHE A 536 10.24 -19.49 -8.21
C PHE A 536 11.14 -19.52 -6.97
N PHE A 537 12.23 -18.73 -7.01
CA PHE A 537 12.99 -18.43 -5.79
C PHE A 537 12.17 -17.55 -4.83
N ASP A 538 11.33 -16.67 -5.38
CA ASP A 538 10.33 -15.93 -4.61
C ASP A 538 9.15 -16.87 -4.25
N PRO A 539 8.93 -17.20 -2.97
CA PRO A 539 7.84 -18.07 -2.57
C PRO A 539 6.45 -17.43 -2.74
N GLY A 540 6.36 -16.12 -3.02
CA GLY A 540 5.11 -15.38 -3.10
C GLY A 540 4.35 -15.60 -4.41
N LEU A 541 5.05 -15.63 -5.55
CA LEU A 541 4.42 -15.55 -6.88
C LEU A 541 3.69 -16.84 -7.29
N GLY A 542 4.31 -18.02 -7.09
CA GLY A 542 3.74 -19.29 -7.58
C GLY A 542 2.36 -19.64 -6.99
N GLY A 543 2.10 -19.27 -5.73
CA GLY A 543 0.79 -19.46 -5.08
C GLY A 543 -0.13 -18.24 -5.16
N ALA A 544 0.23 -17.18 -5.88
CA ALA A 544 -0.50 -15.91 -5.84
C ALA A 544 -1.79 -15.90 -6.66
N TYR A 545 -1.89 -16.70 -7.72
CA TYR A 545 -2.97 -16.61 -8.70
C TYR A 545 -4.32 -17.12 -8.17
N ALA A 546 -4.34 -18.32 -7.60
CA ALA A 546 -5.57 -18.98 -7.19
C ALA A 546 -6.34 -18.19 -6.11
N GLY A 547 -7.62 -17.89 -6.33
CA GLY A 547 -8.44 -17.10 -5.40
C GLY A 547 -8.01 -15.64 -5.24
N SER A 548 -7.32 -15.10 -6.24
CA SER A 548 -7.07 -13.66 -6.39
C SER A 548 -8.12 -13.01 -7.31
N ASN A 549 -8.02 -11.69 -7.51
CA ASN A 549 -8.90 -10.94 -8.40
C ASN A 549 -8.92 -11.42 -9.86
N ASN A 550 -7.91 -12.21 -10.27
CA ASN A 550 -7.84 -12.84 -11.60
C ASN A 550 -8.96 -13.87 -11.85
N MET A 551 -9.63 -14.33 -10.79
CA MET A 551 -10.75 -15.28 -10.81
C MET A 551 -12.06 -14.67 -10.28
N GLN A 552 -12.12 -13.33 -10.10
CA GLN A 552 -13.16 -12.66 -9.32
C GLN A 552 -13.68 -11.39 -10.02
N PRO A 553 -14.61 -11.53 -10.98
CA PRO A 553 -15.10 -10.37 -11.76
C PRO A 553 -15.70 -9.27 -10.88
N HIS A 554 -16.42 -9.65 -9.83
CA HIS A 554 -17.05 -8.71 -8.91
C HIS A 554 -16.04 -7.86 -8.14
N ILE A 555 -14.88 -8.42 -7.83
CA ILE A 555 -13.80 -7.74 -7.11
C ILE A 555 -13.03 -6.81 -8.04
N ALA A 556 -12.65 -7.30 -9.22
CA ALA A 556 -11.96 -6.49 -10.23
C ALA A 556 -12.80 -5.27 -10.63
N ASN A 557 -14.11 -5.48 -10.89
CA ASN A 557 -15.04 -4.38 -11.14
C ASN A 557 -15.14 -3.42 -9.95
N GLU A 558 -15.29 -3.92 -8.71
CA GLU A 558 -15.47 -3.04 -7.55
C GLU A 558 -14.26 -2.14 -7.29
N VAL A 559 -13.03 -2.61 -7.56
CA VAL A 559 -11.82 -1.76 -7.49
C VAL A 559 -11.97 -0.53 -8.38
N THR A 560 -12.35 -0.72 -9.64
CA THR A 560 -12.53 0.40 -10.57
C THR A 560 -13.71 1.29 -10.16
N GLN A 561 -14.82 0.71 -9.71
CA GLN A 561 -15.98 1.48 -9.24
C GLN A 561 -15.63 2.39 -8.05
N VAL A 562 -14.88 1.90 -7.07
CA VAL A 562 -14.47 2.73 -5.92
C VAL A 562 -13.46 3.81 -6.34
N MET A 563 -12.54 3.51 -7.26
CA MET A 563 -11.59 4.52 -7.76
C MET A 563 -12.26 5.60 -8.60
N PHE A 564 -13.30 5.29 -9.36
CA PHE A 564 -14.14 6.29 -10.02
C PHE A 564 -14.86 7.18 -9.03
N ASP A 565 -15.43 6.63 -7.96
CA ASP A 565 -16.06 7.44 -6.92
C ASP A 565 -15.04 8.34 -6.22
N LEU A 566 -13.87 7.81 -5.84
CA LEU A 566 -12.81 8.59 -5.20
C LEU A 566 -12.32 9.74 -6.08
N ASN A 567 -12.11 9.52 -7.38
CA ASN A 567 -11.72 10.60 -8.31
C ASN A 567 -12.85 11.61 -8.57
N THR A 568 -14.11 11.16 -8.58
CA THR A 568 -15.29 12.03 -8.74
C THR A 568 -15.44 13.02 -7.57
N PHE A 569 -15.02 12.60 -6.37
CA PHE A 569 -15.07 13.38 -5.13
C PHE A 569 -13.68 13.75 -4.60
N SER A 570 -12.69 13.87 -5.47
CA SER A 570 -11.29 14.00 -5.06
C SER A 570 -11.01 15.25 -4.24
N GLU A 571 -11.64 16.37 -4.56
CA GLU A 571 -11.55 17.62 -3.80
C GLU A 571 -12.11 17.46 -2.38
N GLU A 572 -13.25 16.78 -2.23
CA GLU A 572 -13.84 16.46 -0.93
C GLU A 572 -12.96 15.51 -0.10
N ILE A 573 -12.35 14.49 -0.72
CA ILE A 573 -11.42 13.58 -0.06
C ILE A 573 -10.16 14.32 0.41
N ILE A 574 -9.58 15.18 -0.44
CA ILE A 574 -8.40 15.99 -0.07
C ILE A 574 -8.75 16.96 1.08
N ALA A 575 -9.93 17.59 1.05
CA ALA A 575 -10.38 18.45 2.15
C ALA A 575 -10.48 17.69 3.48
N LEU A 576 -10.97 16.44 3.45
CA LEU A 576 -11.03 15.58 4.63
C LEU A 576 -9.64 15.16 5.13
N ARG A 577 -8.69 14.88 4.21
CA ARG A 577 -7.30 14.53 4.53
C ARG A 577 -6.52 15.66 5.21
N LYS A 578 -6.80 16.91 4.82
CA LYS A 578 -6.14 18.12 5.35
C LYS A 578 -6.58 18.50 6.78
N GLN A 579 -7.42 17.70 7.43
CA GLN A 579 -7.79 17.89 8.83
C GLN A 579 -6.55 17.88 9.75
N ALA A 580 -6.57 18.76 10.75
CA ALA A 580 -5.56 18.77 11.78
C ALA A 580 -5.52 17.41 12.51
N ARG A 581 -4.31 16.98 12.87
CA ARG A 581 -4.04 15.75 13.65
C ARG A 581 -3.69 16.14 15.08
N PRO A 582 -4.67 16.54 15.93
CA PRO A 582 -4.40 17.26 17.17
C PRO A 582 -3.69 16.43 18.24
N LEU A 583 -3.84 15.11 18.18
CA LEU A 583 -3.28 14.16 19.12
C LEU A 583 -2.18 13.33 18.45
N ARG A 584 -0.96 13.41 19.01
CA ARG A 584 0.21 12.72 18.47
C ARG A 584 0.74 11.66 19.42
N PHE A 585 1.05 10.47 18.92
CA PHE A 585 1.76 9.44 19.68
C PHE A 585 3.26 9.69 19.60
N PHE A 586 3.93 9.76 20.74
CA PHE A 586 5.38 9.82 20.76
C PHE A 586 5.97 8.46 20.36
N TYR A 587 6.64 8.40 19.22
CA TYR A 587 7.36 7.23 18.74
C TYR A 587 8.85 7.36 19.05
N SER A 588 9.43 6.32 19.63
CA SER A 588 10.87 6.20 19.81
C SER A 588 11.40 4.87 19.30
N GLU A 589 12.27 4.93 18.30
CA GLU A 589 12.97 3.77 17.78
C GLU A 589 13.83 3.10 18.86
N ALA A 590 14.35 3.86 19.83
CA ALA A 590 15.08 3.29 20.96
C ALA A 590 14.22 2.38 21.82
N SER A 591 12.96 2.74 22.00
CA SER A 591 11.98 1.92 22.73
C SER A 591 11.53 0.72 21.90
N ALA A 592 11.32 0.91 20.59
CA ALA A 592 10.98 -0.16 19.66
C ALA A 592 12.06 -1.24 19.56
N ILE A 593 13.34 -0.86 19.46
CA ILE A 593 14.46 -1.81 19.41
C ILE A 593 14.59 -2.61 20.72
N ASN A 594 14.41 -1.96 21.87
CA ASN A 594 14.69 -2.57 23.18
C ASN A 594 13.52 -3.34 23.79
N THR A 595 12.28 -3.10 23.34
CA THR A 595 11.08 -3.60 24.02
C THR A 595 10.33 -4.61 23.15
N PRO A 596 10.13 -5.87 23.61
CA PRO A 596 9.55 -6.93 22.78
C PRO A 596 8.12 -6.74 22.27
N ASN A 597 7.35 -5.81 22.84
CA ASN A 597 5.92 -5.61 22.55
C ASN A 597 5.53 -4.12 22.42
N TYR A 598 6.48 -3.26 22.04
CA TYR A 598 6.25 -1.80 21.98
C TYR A 598 5.13 -1.41 21.01
N MET A 599 5.14 -1.95 19.80
CA MET A 599 4.15 -1.64 18.78
C MET A 599 2.84 -2.37 19.05
N THR A 600 2.89 -3.58 19.62
CA THR A 600 1.70 -4.27 20.12
C THR A 600 0.94 -3.41 21.14
N GLU A 601 1.64 -2.81 22.12
CA GLU A 601 0.98 -1.95 23.11
C GLU A 601 0.54 -0.61 22.52
N THR A 602 1.36 0.01 21.68
CA THR A 602 1.01 1.26 20.96
C THR A 602 -0.26 1.06 20.13
N GLY A 603 -0.37 -0.05 19.41
CA GLY A 603 -1.54 -0.42 18.60
C GLY A 603 -2.83 -0.57 19.43
N LYS A 604 -2.74 -1.05 20.68
CA LYS A 604 -3.91 -1.14 21.58
C LYS A 604 -4.46 0.23 21.96
N LEU A 605 -3.59 1.22 22.21
CA LEU A 605 -4.00 2.59 22.50
C LEU A 605 -4.45 3.33 21.24
N TYR A 606 -3.72 3.18 20.13
CA TYR A 606 -4.10 3.72 18.83
C TYR A 606 -5.53 3.32 18.44
N LYS A 607 -5.83 2.01 18.47
CA LYS A 607 -7.16 1.48 18.18
C LYS A 607 -8.26 2.03 19.09
N SER A 608 -7.95 2.32 20.35
CA SER A 608 -8.94 2.87 21.29
C SER A 608 -9.31 4.32 20.98
N LEU A 609 -8.39 5.08 20.35
CA LEU A 609 -8.56 6.49 19.98
C LEU A 609 -9.01 6.70 18.53
N PHE A 610 -8.80 5.73 17.64
CA PHE A 610 -9.03 5.89 16.20
C PHE A 610 -10.50 6.19 15.82
N PHE A 611 -11.45 5.79 16.66
CA PHE A 611 -12.90 5.96 16.45
C PHE A 611 -13.48 7.19 17.15
N GLU A 612 -12.64 8.17 17.51
CA GLU A 612 -13.06 9.35 18.26
C GLU A 612 -13.28 10.60 17.38
N GLY A 613 -13.32 10.44 16.04
CA GLY A 613 -13.84 11.47 15.12
C GLY A 613 -12.83 12.49 14.60
N PHE A 614 -11.53 12.24 14.76
CA PHE A 614 -10.44 13.06 14.21
C PHE A 614 -9.26 12.17 13.77
N PRO A 615 -8.40 12.62 12.84
CA PRO A 615 -7.22 11.86 12.45
C PRO A 615 -6.16 11.88 13.55
N LEU A 616 -5.50 10.74 13.77
CA LEU A 616 -4.38 10.63 14.70
C LEU A 616 -3.07 10.95 13.97
N GLY A 617 -1.99 11.10 14.72
CA GLY A 617 -0.66 11.21 14.12
C GLY A 617 0.42 10.78 15.09
N PHE A 618 1.66 10.91 14.66
CA PHE A 618 2.85 10.61 15.45
C PHE A 618 3.71 11.86 15.63
N ALA A 619 4.52 11.83 16.68
CA ALA A 619 5.57 12.78 16.97
C ALA A 619 6.85 12.03 17.31
N THR A 620 7.95 12.47 16.73
CA THR A 620 9.30 11.97 16.97
C THR A 620 10.19 13.17 17.30
N LYS A 621 11.46 12.91 17.63
CA LYS A 621 12.46 13.98 17.74
C LYS A 621 12.52 14.85 16.47
N ASN A 622 12.46 14.26 15.27
CA ASN A 622 12.60 15.02 14.03
C ASN A 622 11.32 15.79 13.71
N ILE A 623 10.14 15.17 13.82
CA ILE A 623 8.85 15.84 13.58
C ILE A 623 8.74 17.09 14.47
N ILE A 624 9.05 16.98 15.77
CA ILE A 624 8.98 18.10 16.71
C ILE A 624 9.95 19.24 16.34
N LYS A 625 11.11 18.91 15.76
CA LYS A 625 12.13 19.91 15.42
C LYS A 625 11.93 20.56 14.05
N LYS A 626 11.43 19.79 13.08
CA LYS A 626 11.39 20.18 11.67
C LYS A 626 10.03 20.76 11.27
N GLN A 627 8.95 20.34 11.93
CA GLN A 627 7.60 20.71 11.53
C GLN A 627 6.99 21.76 12.47
N ASN A 628 6.10 22.57 11.90
CA ASN A 628 5.27 23.47 12.67
C ASN A 628 4.20 22.67 13.44
N ASN A 629 4.06 22.95 14.74
CA ASN A 629 3.12 22.28 15.64
C ASN A 629 1.87 23.12 15.98
N SER A 630 1.57 24.18 15.22
CA SER A 630 0.37 25.00 15.43
C SER A 630 -0.93 24.23 15.24
N THR A 631 -0.90 23.14 14.46
CA THR A 631 -2.05 22.29 14.17
C THR A 631 -2.11 21.03 15.05
N TRP A 632 -1.16 20.86 15.98
CA TRP A 632 -1.13 19.75 16.93
C TRP A 632 -0.40 20.12 18.20
N ASN A 633 -1.09 20.06 19.35
CA ASN A 633 -0.57 20.58 20.61
C ASN A 633 -0.41 19.51 21.70
N THR A 634 -0.85 18.28 21.46
CA THR A 634 -0.86 17.23 22.49
C THR A 634 -0.08 16.00 22.03
N ILE A 635 0.93 15.63 22.81
CA ILE A 635 1.73 14.41 22.62
C ILE A 635 1.43 13.41 23.74
N ILE A 636 1.07 12.19 23.38
CA ILE A 636 0.95 11.05 24.30
C ILE A 636 2.25 10.26 24.29
N VAL A 637 2.81 10.03 25.47
CA VAL A 637 3.93 9.11 25.70
C VAL A 637 3.38 7.90 26.47
N TYR A 638 3.27 6.77 25.77
CA TYR A 638 2.70 5.53 26.29
C TYR A 638 3.72 4.39 26.19
N LYS A 639 3.99 3.71 27.30
CA LYS A 639 4.92 2.56 27.41
C LYS A 639 6.25 2.78 26.67
N THR A 640 6.76 4.00 26.71
CA THR A 640 7.97 4.41 25.98
C THR A 640 9.13 4.55 26.96
N LYS A 641 9.64 3.43 27.46
CA LYS A 641 10.63 3.37 28.54
C LYS A 641 12.02 3.87 28.13
N TYR A 642 12.47 3.53 26.93
CA TYR A 642 13.82 3.82 26.45
C TYR A 642 13.78 4.96 25.44
N VAL A 643 14.51 6.04 25.71
CA VAL A 643 14.67 7.18 24.79
C VAL A 643 16.07 7.74 24.86
N THR A 644 16.60 8.16 23.73
CA THR A 644 17.86 8.90 23.67
C THR A 644 17.79 10.21 24.45
N ASP A 645 18.94 10.72 24.87
CA ASP A 645 19.02 12.05 25.48
C ASP A 645 18.47 13.14 24.57
N ALA A 646 18.64 12.99 23.25
CA ALA A 646 18.14 13.94 22.26
C ALA A 646 16.61 13.93 22.18
N GLU A 647 15.97 12.75 22.18
CA GLU A 647 14.51 12.62 22.24
C GLU A 647 13.95 13.23 23.52
N PHE A 648 14.52 12.90 24.68
CA PHE A 648 14.11 13.46 25.97
C PHE A 648 14.19 14.98 25.99
N ASN A 649 15.33 15.55 25.55
CA ASN A 649 15.52 16.99 25.50
C ASN A 649 14.57 17.67 24.50
N THR A 650 14.16 16.98 23.44
CA THR A 650 13.22 17.51 22.44
C THR A 650 11.82 17.60 23.02
N LEU A 651 11.36 16.59 23.76
CA LEU A 651 10.10 16.67 24.51
C LEU A 651 10.13 17.79 25.56
N GLN A 652 11.25 17.97 26.26
CA GLN A 652 11.39 19.09 27.19
C GLN A 652 11.34 20.45 26.47
N SER A 653 11.97 20.57 25.30
CA SER A 653 11.89 21.79 24.49
C SER A 653 10.47 22.08 24.01
N TYR A 654 9.74 21.04 23.63
CA TYR A 654 8.33 21.13 23.24
C TYR A 654 7.45 21.68 24.37
N LEU A 655 7.62 21.17 25.59
CA LEU A 655 6.98 21.70 26.81
C LEU A 655 7.40 23.15 27.10
N ASN A 656 8.68 23.47 26.97
CA ASN A 656 9.16 24.84 27.17
C ASN A 656 8.57 25.85 26.18
N ASN A 657 8.11 25.37 25.02
CA ASN A 657 7.49 26.17 23.96
C ASN A 657 5.95 26.16 24.01
N GLY A 658 5.35 25.63 25.08
CA GLY A 658 3.90 25.70 25.31
C GLY A 658 3.10 24.46 24.89
N GLY A 659 3.76 23.39 24.43
CA GLY A 659 3.08 22.15 24.08
C GLY A 659 2.56 21.38 25.30
N THR A 660 1.64 20.43 25.07
CA THR A 660 1.13 19.49 26.08
C THR A 660 1.74 18.10 25.92
N VAL A 661 2.24 17.50 27.00
CA VAL A 661 2.70 16.10 27.05
C VAL A 661 1.92 15.33 28.11
N ILE A 662 1.34 14.20 27.70
CA ILE A 662 0.69 13.22 28.58
C ILE A 662 1.65 12.04 28.76
N LEU A 663 2.02 11.74 30.00
CA LEU A 663 2.83 10.57 30.36
C LEU A 663 1.95 9.54 31.05
N ASP A 664 2.01 8.30 30.59
CA ASP A 664 1.29 7.17 31.21
C ASP A 664 1.79 6.83 32.62
N SER A 665 3.09 6.98 32.85
CA SER A 665 3.77 6.52 34.05
C SER A 665 5.11 7.22 34.25
N SER A 666 5.68 7.05 35.44
CA SER A 666 7.08 7.43 35.70
C SER A 666 8.12 6.50 35.06
N GLU A 667 7.69 5.36 34.49
CA GLU A 667 8.60 4.44 33.79
C GLU A 667 8.89 4.89 32.36
N SER A 668 7.95 5.57 31.71
CA SER A 668 8.19 6.21 30.42
C SER A 668 9.30 7.25 30.53
N LEU A 669 10.18 7.27 29.53
CA LEU A 669 11.36 8.13 29.40
C LEU A 669 12.43 7.93 30.50
N SER A 670 12.27 6.90 31.34
CA SER A 670 13.12 6.67 32.52
C SER A 670 14.49 6.09 32.22
N MET A 671 14.67 5.51 31.03
CA MET A 671 15.93 4.91 30.59
C MET A 671 16.44 5.59 29.32
N ASN A 672 17.76 5.64 29.18
CA ASN A 672 18.36 5.88 27.87
C ASN A 672 18.33 4.61 27.00
N GLU A 673 18.75 4.74 25.75
CA GLU A 673 18.79 3.66 24.76
C GLU A 673 19.64 2.44 25.17
N TYR A 674 20.54 2.61 26.14
CA TYR A 674 21.41 1.57 26.70
C TYR A 674 20.91 1.00 28.04
N GLY A 675 19.66 1.29 28.42
CA GLY A 675 19.07 0.81 29.67
C GLY A 675 19.62 1.49 30.93
N LYS A 676 20.32 2.62 30.80
CA LYS A 676 20.81 3.40 31.95
C LYS A 676 19.72 4.33 32.43
N LYS A 677 19.47 4.31 33.74
CA LYS A 677 18.45 5.15 34.38
C LYS A 677 18.79 6.64 34.25
N ARG A 678 17.80 7.40 33.83
CA ARG A 678 17.84 8.86 33.74
C ARG A 678 17.52 9.47 35.11
N ALA A 679 18.34 10.42 35.56
CA ALA A 679 18.07 11.21 36.77
C ALA A 679 17.09 12.36 36.51
N LYS A 680 17.11 12.93 35.30
CA LYS A 680 16.23 14.03 34.88
C LYS A 680 14.80 13.52 34.63
N LYS A 681 13.81 14.36 34.96
CA LYS A 681 12.39 14.19 34.64
C LYS A 681 11.92 15.39 33.82
N LEU A 682 10.88 15.20 33.01
CA LEU A 682 10.26 16.32 32.32
C LEU A 682 9.68 17.32 33.34
N THR A 683 9.69 18.59 32.96
CA THR A 683 9.05 19.69 33.69
C THR A 683 8.12 20.42 32.74
N ALA A 684 7.03 20.99 33.26
CA ALA A 684 6.00 21.62 32.41
C ALA A 684 6.54 22.80 31.58
N GLY A 685 7.57 23.51 32.05
CA GLY A 685 8.06 24.71 31.38
C GLY A 685 6.95 25.75 31.22
N LYS A 686 6.68 26.19 29.99
CA LYS A 686 5.54 27.06 29.65
C LYS A 686 4.30 26.29 29.20
N GLY A 687 4.43 24.99 28.97
CA GLY A 687 3.37 24.11 28.49
C GLY A 687 2.70 23.35 29.62
N LYS A 688 2.10 22.21 29.27
CA LYS A 688 1.33 21.39 30.20
C LYS A 688 1.91 19.97 30.25
N LEU A 689 2.32 19.55 31.44
CA LEU A 689 2.76 18.17 31.68
C LEU A 689 1.69 17.45 32.51
N ILE A 690 1.05 16.44 31.92
CA ILE A 690 0.08 15.59 32.60
C ILE A 690 0.75 14.24 32.89
N ALA A 691 1.28 14.09 34.10
CA ALA A 691 1.94 12.87 34.54
C ALA A 691 0.96 11.97 35.29
N LEU A 692 0.62 10.83 34.69
CA LEU A 692 -0.26 9.82 35.28
C LEU A 692 0.54 8.76 36.05
N ASN A 693 -0.16 7.96 36.85
CA ASN A 693 0.44 6.95 37.71
C ASN A 693 0.11 5.53 37.22
N ASN A 694 0.91 5.03 36.27
CA ASN A 694 0.70 3.71 35.64
C ASN A 694 -0.69 3.58 35.02
N ALA A 695 -1.11 4.64 34.31
CA ALA A 695 -2.41 4.69 33.67
C ALA A 695 -2.54 3.61 32.60
N ASP A 696 -3.70 2.97 32.58
CA ASP A 696 -4.05 2.07 31.50
C ASP A 696 -4.50 2.84 30.25
N LYS A 697 -4.76 2.12 29.16
CA LYS A 697 -5.20 2.71 27.89
C LYS A 697 -6.51 3.51 28.00
N ASN A 698 -7.40 3.17 28.93
CA ASN A 698 -8.70 3.81 29.07
C ASN A 698 -8.55 5.14 29.83
N GLU A 699 -7.74 5.18 30.88
CA GLU A 699 -7.41 6.41 31.59
C GLU A 699 -6.70 7.39 30.67
N ILE A 700 -5.69 6.94 29.92
CA ILE A 700 -4.97 7.78 28.94
C ILE A 700 -5.93 8.31 27.88
N LYS A 701 -6.79 7.45 27.32
CA LYS A 701 -7.80 7.87 26.35
C LYS A 701 -8.69 8.98 26.91
N LYS A 702 -9.19 8.84 28.14
CA LYS A 702 -10.04 9.85 28.79
C LYS A 702 -9.31 11.19 28.91
N VAL A 703 -8.06 11.17 29.38
CA VAL A 703 -7.25 12.38 29.55
C VAL A 703 -6.93 13.03 28.20
N ALA A 704 -6.56 12.22 27.20
CA ALA A 704 -6.24 12.70 25.86
C ALA A 704 -7.45 13.36 25.18
N LEU A 705 -8.64 12.76 25.26
CA LEU A 705 -9.86 13.31 24.67
C LEU A 705 -10.30 14.61 25.37
N ALA A 706 -10.11 14.71 26.69
CA ALA A 706 -10.37 15.95 27.41
C ALA A 706 -9.45 17.09 26.95
N GLU A 707 -8.20 16.79 26.60
CA GLU A 707 -7.23 17.79 26.15
C GLU A 707 -7.54 18.35 24.75
N VAL A 708 -8.14 17.53 23.88
CA VAL A 708 -8.47 17.93 22.49
C VAL A 708 -9.95 18.25 22.30
N ALA A 709 -10.74 18.38 23.37
CA ALA A 709 -12.20 18.58 23.30
C ALA A 709 -12.61 19.82 22.49
N ASP A 710 -11.83 20.90 22.56
CA ASP A 710 -12.07 22.14 21.82
C ASP A 710 -11.70 22.05 20.33
N LEU A 711 -10.91 21.03 19.96
CA LEU A 711 -10.50 20.75 18.57
C LEU A 711 -11.43 19.73 17.88
N MET A 712 -12.37 19.15 18.63
CA MET A 712 -13.36 18.22 18.09
C MET A 712 -14.32 18.94 17.13
N PRO A 713 -14.78 18.30 16.03
CA PRO A 713 -15.66 18.94 15.06
C PRO A 713 -17.03 19.42 15.60
N GLU A 714 -17.61 20.43 14.94
CA GLU A 714 -18.94 20.96 15.27
C GLU A 714 -20.06 19.95 15.03
N ILE A 715 -19.97 19.17 13.95
CA ILE A 715 -20.90 18.07 13.69
C ILE A 715 -20.48 16.86 14.51
N ILE A 716 -21.38 16.40 15.37
CA ILE A 716 -21.19 15.24 16.24
C ILE A 716 -21.69 14.01 15.48
N VAL A 717 -20.84 12.99 15.41
CA VAL A 717 -21.16 11.66 14.89
C VAL A 717 -21.28 10.70 16.07
N GLU A 718 -22.50 10.38 16.46
CA GLU A 718 -22.76 9.33 17.45
C GLU A 718 -23.06 8.02 16.72
N SER A 719 -22.48 6.92 17.20
CA SER A 719 -22.68 5.60 16.61
C SER A 719 -22.84 4.54 17.69
N THR A 720 -23.80 3.65 17.53
CA THR A 720 -23.94 2.45 18.36
C THR A 720 -24.11 1.20 17.50
N ASN A 721 -23.36 0.16 17.83
CA ASN A 721 -23.46 -1.18 17.24
C ASN A 721 -23.96 -2.20 18.29
N GLY A 722 -24.36 -1.74 19.48
CA GLY A 722 -24.79 -2.61 20.59
C GLY A 722 -23.65 -3.41 21.25
N LYS A 723 -22.38 -3.10 20.97
CA LYS A 723 -21.19 -3.76 21.55
C LYS A 723 -20.38 -2.78 22.40
N GLU A 724 -19.43 -3.33 23.17
CA GLU A 724 -18.51 -2.55 24.02
C GLU A 724 -17.37 -1.86 23.23
N PHE A 725 -17.21 -2.20 21.96
CA PHE A 725 -16.17 -1.65 21.07
C PHE A 725 -16.80 -0.86 19.92
N LYS A 726 -16.10 0.19 19.49
CA LYS A 726 -16.51 1.02 18.35
C LYS A 726 -16.08 0.40 17.03
N THR A 727 -16.86 0.63 15.99
CA THR A 727 -16.59 0.17 14.62
C THR A 727 -16.78 1.27 13.57
N THR A 728 -17.19 2.46 13.99
CA THR A 728 -17.52 3.57 13.08
C THR A 728 -16.37 4.57 13.04
N ILE A 729 -15.76 4.69 11.87
CA ILE A 729 -14.74 5.70 11.58
C ILE A 729 -15.46 6.93 11.03
N SER A 730 -15.13 8.11 11.53
CA SER A 730 -15.69 9.36 11.04
C SER A 730 -14.64 10.45 10.86
N ARG A 731 -14.88 11.32 9.89
CA ARG A 731 -14.10 12.55 9.61
C ARG A 731 -15.07 13.68 9.30
N VAL A 732 -14.80 14.86 9.82
CA VAL A 732 -15.66 16.04 9.64
C VAL A 732 -14.79 17.26 9.36
N VAL A 733 -15.05 17.97 8.27
CA VAL A 733 -14.35 19.21 7.94
C VAL A 733 -15.34 20.29 7.51
N LYS A 734 -15.17 21.50 8.04
CA LYS A 734 -15.96 22.67 7.65
C LYS A 734 -15.52 23.17 6.28
N GLN A 735 -16.47 23.51 5.43
CA GLN A 735 -16.28 24.07 4.10
C GLN A 735 -16.30 25.60 4.13
N GLU A 736 -15.76 26.24 3.10
CA GLU A 736 -15.73 27.71 2.97
C GLU A 736 -17.13 28.32 2.91
N ASN A 737 -18.09 27.62 2.31
CA ASN A 737 -19.49 28.02 2.22
C ASN A 737 -20.27 27.85 3.55
N GLY A 738 -19.62 27.36 4.61
CA GLY A 738 -20.22 27.13 5.92
C GLY A 738 -20.87 25.76 6.12
N SER A 739 -20.99 24.92 5.07
CA SER A 739 -21.40 23.52 5.23
C SER A 739 -20.28 22.66 5.82
N TYR A 740 -20.58 21.40 6.11
CA TYR A 740 -19.62 20.42 6.61
C TYR A 740 -19.59 19.20 5.69
N LEU A 741 -18.40 18.76 5.32
CA LEU A 741 -18.21 17.43 4.75
C LEU A 741 -18.05 16.43 5.89
N VAL A 742 -18.82 15.34 5.82
CA VAL A 742 -18.78 14.25 6.79
C VAL A 742 -18.57 12.95 6.04
N ASN A 743 -17.50 12.23 6.37
CA ASN A 743 -17.29 10.87 5.89
C ASN A 743 -17.45 9.88 7.04
N ILE A 744 -18.16 8.77 6.78
CA ILE A 744 -18.45 7.74 7.76
C ILE A 744 -18.22 6.37 7.13
N LEU A 745 -17.43 5.53 7.81
CA LEU A 745 -17.23 4.13 7.45
C LEU A 745 -17.58 3.22 8.62
N ASN A 746 -18.12 2.05 8.35
CA ASN A 746 -18.26 0.99 9.34
C ASN A 746 -17.30 -0.16 9.03
N VAL A 747 -16.46 -0.55 9.99
CA VAL A 747 -15.53 -1.68 9.86
C VAL A 747 -15.94 -2.90 10.70
N GLY A 748 -17.15 -2.88 11.28
CA GLY A 748 -17.73 -3.97 12.06
C GLY A 748 -18.57 -4.91 11.21
N HIS A 749 -18.81 -6.13 11.71
CA HIS A 749 -19.64 -7.15 11.04
C HIS A 749 -21.12 -6.77 10.92
N ASP A 750 -21.59 -5.96 11.86
CA ASP A 750 -23.00 -5.62 12.00
C ASP A 750 -23.26 -4.20 11.48
N LYS A 751 -24.52 -3.95 11.11
CA LYS A 751 -24.98 -2.57 10.89
C LYS A 751 -24.84 -1.74 12.17
N THR A 752 -24.53 -0.46 12.02
CA THR A 752 -24.42 0.50 13.13
C THR A 752 -25.46 1.60 12.96
N LYS A 753 -26.14 1.95 14.06
CA LYS A 753 -27.06 3.08 14.08
C LYS A 753 -26.25 4.36 14.30
N VAL A 754 -26.38 5.30 13.37
CA VAL A 754 -25.65 6.57 13.36
C VAL A 754 -26.62 7.72 13.59
N LYS A 755 -26.21 8.69 14.39
CA LYS A 755 -26.90 9.95 14.61
C LYS A 755 -25.95 11.12 14.34
N LEU A 756 -26.40 12.05 13.51
CA LEU A 756 -25.72 13.32 13.26
C LEU A 756 -26.45 14.46 13.95
N SER A 757 -25.69 15.33 14.60
CA SER A 757 -26.21 16.55 15.23
C SER A 757 -25.17 17.67 15.22
N SER A 758 -25.58 18.90 15.46
CA SER A 758 -24.67 20.04 15.66
C SER A 758 -24.46 20.29 17.15
N ARG A 759 -23.22 20.56 17.56
CA ARG A 759 -22.86 20.85 18.95
C ARG A 759 -23.58 22.09 19.49
N SER A 760 -23.81 23.10 18.65
CA SER A 760 -24.60 24.29 18.99
C SER A 760 -26.11 24.02 19.13
N GLY A 761 -26.58 22.80 18.82
CA GLY A 761 -28.00 22.43 18.84
C GLY A 761 -28.78 22.90 17.62
N THR A 762 -28.10 23.50 16.65
CA THR A 762 -28.68 24.01 15.41
C THR A 762 -29.25 22.87 14.55
N GLN A 763 -30.39 23.12 13.89
CA GLN A 763 -30.98 22.12 12.99
C GLN A 763 -30.06 21.87 11.80
N ILE A 764 -29.92 20.60 11.40
CA ILE A 764 -29.11 20.20 10.25
C ILE A 764 -29.96 19.59 9.14
N THR A 765 -29.49 19.72 7.91
CA THR A 765 -29.93 18.94 6.75
C THR A 765 -28.76 18.18 6.17
N ILE A 766 -28.99 16.93 5.78
CA ILE A 766 -27.94 16.02 5.35
C ILE A 766 -28.24 15.53 3.94
N LYS A 767 -27.24 15.59 3.07
CA LYS A 767 -27.30 15.07 1.70
C LYS A 767 -26.20 14.03 1.50
N ASN A 768 -26.54 12.86 0.96
CA ASN A 768 -25.55 11.90 0.50
C ASN A 768 -24.97 12.40 -0.83
N LEU A 769 -23.66 12.65 -0.87
CA LEU A 769 -23.00 13.17 -2.07
C LEU A 769 -22.90 12.13 -3.19
N LEU A 770 -22.87 10.83 -2.85
CA LEU A 770 -22.78 9.75 -3.85
C LEU A 770 -24.08 9.58 -4.65
N THR A 771 -25.24 9.84 -4.03
CA THR A 771 -26.56 9.62 -4.64
C THR A 771 -27.40 10.88 -4.76
N SER A 772 -26.93 12.01 -4.23
CA SER A 772 -27.66 13.27 -4.06
C SER A 772 -28.92 13.22 -3.20
N ASN A 773 -29.22 12.10 -2.55
CA ASN A 773 -30.44 11.92 -1.76
C ASN A 773 -30.34 12.59 -0.38
N THR A 774 -31.48 13.02 0.14
CA THR A 774 -31.59 13.49 1.53
C THR A 774 -31.45 12.31 2.48
N VAL A 775 -30.73 12.52 3.59
CA VAL A 775 -30.55 11.53 4.65
C VAL A 775 -31.16 12.08 5.94
N ASN A 776 -31.85 11.23 6.69
CA ASN A 776 -32.35 11.59 8.02
C ASN A 776 -31.18 11.82 9.00
N THR A 777 -31.43 12.53 10.09
CA THR A 777 -30.41 12.73 11.14
C THR A 777 -30.07 11.46 11.91
N GLU A 778 -30.93 10.44 11.84
CA GLU A 778 -30.69 9.10 12.38
C GLU A 778 -30.91 8.06 11.27
N PHE A 779 -29.95 7.17 11.07
CA PHE A 779 -29.98 6.15 10.03
C PHE A 779 -29.12 4.94 10.41
N ASP A 780 -29.33 3.82 9.70
CA ASP A 780 -28.48 2.63 9.82
C ASP A 780 -27.39 2.66 8.73
N LEU A 781 -26.13 2.48 9.12
CA LEU A 781 -25.00 2.24 8.22
C LEU A 781 -24.69 0.75 8.20
N ALA A 782 -24.73 0.12 7.03
CA ALA A 782 -24.43 -1.30 6.87
C ALA A 782 -23.00 -1.65 7.32
N SER A 783 -22.75 -2.95 7.55
CA SER A 783 -21.38 -3.48 7.64
C SER A 783 -20.59 -3.08 6.40
N GLU A 784 -19.34 -2.64 6.58
CA GLU A 784 -18.46 -2.18 5.50
C GLU A 784 -19.05 -1.00 4.68
N GLY A 785 -20.12 -0.36 5.16
CA GLY A 785 -20.76 0.76 4.50
C GLY A 785 -19.87 2.00 4.50
N VAL A 786 -19.97 2.79 3.43
CA VAL A 786 -19.27 4.05 3.23
C VAL A 786 -20.28 5.14 2.89
N LEU A 787 -20.21 6.28 3.57
CA LEU A 787 -20.99 7.47 3.25
C LEU A 787 -20.10 8.69 3.15
N LEU A 788 -20.34 9.51 2.13
CA LEU A 788 -19.83 10.87 2.00
C LEU A 788 -21.03 11.82 2.00
N LEU A 789 -21.08 12.71 2.99
CA LEU A 789 -22.24 13.52 3.29
C LEU A 789 -21.88 15.00 3.29
N GLU A 790 -22.79 15.83 2.78
CA GLU A 790 -22.82 17.26 3.03
C GLU A 790 -23.84 17.55 4.13
N VAL A 791 -23.43 18.31 5.15
CA VAL A 791 -24.27 18.71 6.28
C VAL A 791 -24.34 20.23 6.33
N ILE A 792 -25.54 20.78 6.27
CA ILE A 792 -25.81 22.22 6.33
C ILE A 792 -26.51 22.52 7.65
N THR A 793 -25.95 23.45 8.43
CA THR A 793 -26.59 24.00 9.64
C THR A 793 -27.51 25.15 9.25
N LYS A 794 -28.75 25.16 9.76
CA LYS A 794 -29.77 26.15 9.43
C LYS A 794 -29.79 27.37 10.34
#